data_AF-A0A970WXR6-F1
#
_entry.id   AF-A0A970WXR6-F1
#
_cell.length_a   1.000
_cell.length_b   1.000
_cell.length_c   1.000
_cell.angle_alpha   90.00
_cell.angle_beta   90.00
_cell.angle_gamma   90.00
#
_symmetry.space_group_name_H-M   'P 1'
#
loop_
_entity.id
_entity.type
_entity.pdbx_description
1 polymer ?
#
loop_
_entity_poly.entity_id
_entity_poly.type
_entity_poly.pdbx_seq_one_letter_code
_entity_poly.pdbx_strand_id
1 'polypeptide(L)'
;MSGRKNGRGWSLSAGHKGVAWFLSASARQIAVVMIACVTLQAFAAEKETVVRLVNEDRVLSTAMELHLTATDSALVNSIVSLNHEDAWLFFDNIKPSEVLAKYSSGIRINGEPLNAGANGRIAIYAQGSVIMPFGYYFRPLTVYTEEGCTGSSMELPIHIYHNNLGEFDDVIQSFRLKRGYMATFANSQDGSGYSRVFIADREDLVMDRMPAELKGTVSFIRIFKYEWVSKKGKAGWNPHDINATSYYDWNIGGNSSSDVEYVAIRQNGGWPSWNDINSKENISHLLGFNEPDRPDQANMTFQQMIDIWPDMMKSGLRIGSPAWSNPWGGTGGTLFDFIDKCDELNYRVDFVALHCYWGGKSPQNWYNDLKYIHERTGRPLWITEWNNGANWTTEWWPDASKAYTDANARKQLNDLKGILQVLDTASFVERYFIYDWVQDCRAMVLNGQLTLAGAYYSANKSQIAYNGNREVVPHWNYKPPVLSSRYFSLSNAIRVGWTDSNGELSRKYTLEKKVNRGSFETVYASEDVSKLFYLDPLDTDEGGTLTYRLTLVPARGIPLHSNRVTCFKTAGTDVIQSADFIVDNLEANTVYFSRKYSTVPLLFLGVPSFENAVPLTQRVTGVTTTSFRFALDPWLYVKNARLLIPEQLSVLAIPAGSYDFKGIKAEVGAISGVTRDWSAVTFNKHFGELPVVFCTLASGGNTVPLTVGIRNVTVSGFECCLKSEEALTASINGETVHFFAIEQGKGAIGGKRITVGRNSEGSGLFSSPVDILLDSSYREPAVFAGLLSAEDNFASTLRYSLPGESVLRLVKQRETSAGDSEIHVDQFGWMVMDLSAGQPDTVTIVPEQHKRSRVDFYPNPANHTVNFSFDAPIRVEVVDLTGHTLIDAVISRELKVNSLPRGVYILKAEGFLPALLVKTE
;
A
#
# COMPACT_ATOMS: atom_id res chain seq x y z
N MET A 1 13.60 26.76 -41.11
CA MET A 1 12.83 27.17 -42.30
C MET A 1 12.50 25.93 -43.12
N SER A 2 11.25 25.85 -43.58
CA SER A 2 10.75 25.18 -44.80
C SER A 2 11.79 24.60 -45.79
N GLY A 3 11.63 23.43 -46.42
CA GLY A 3 10.46 22.55 -46.53
C GLY A 3 9.78 22.60 -47.92
N ARG A 4 10.05 21.62 -48.78
CA ARG A 4 9.41 21.19 -50.07
C ARG A 4 10.41 20.25 -50.79
N LYS A 5 10.08 19.28 -51.65
CA LYS A 5 8.92 18.41 -51.98
C LYS A 5 9.34 17.65 -53.28
N ASN A 6 8.68 16.52 -53.61
CA ASN A 6 8.75 15.70 -54.84
C ASN A 6 9.66 14.45 -54.75
N GLY A 7 9.28 13.22 -55.19
CA GLY A 7 7.94 12.71 -55.54
C GLY A 7 7.93 11.57 -56.59
N ARG A 8 7.34 10.40 -56.25
CA ARG A 8 7.02 9.21 -57.12
C ARG A 8 8.23 8.37 -57.60
N GLY A 9 8.16 7.03 -57.75
CA GLY A 9 7.12 6.06 -57.36
C GLY A 9 7.46 4.58 -57.73
N TRP A 10 7.08 3.65 -56.85
CA TRP A 10 6.68 2.22 -57.00
C TRP A 10 7.29 1.28 -58.08
N SER A 11 7.79 0.11 -57.64
CA SER A 11 7.43 -1.21 -58.19
C SER A 11 7.60 -2.33 -57.14
N LEU A 12 6.82 -3.42 -57.26
CA LEU A 12 6.82 -4.59 -56.35
C LEU A 12 7.57 -5.79 -56.95
N SER A 13 8.18 -6.63 -56.10
CA SER A 13 8.15 -8.10 -56.28
C SER A 13 8.42 -8.83 -54.96
N ALA A 14 8.00 -10.10 -54.86
CA ALA A 14 7.97 -10.89 -53.62
C ALA A 14 8.97 -12.06 -53.64
N GLY A 15 9.31 -12.60 -52.46
CA GLY A 15 10.13 -13.81 -52.31
C GLY A 15 9.94 -14.48 -50.95
N HIS A 16 9.62 -15.78 -50.96
CA HIS A 16 9.33 -16.62 -49.78
C HIS A 16 10.38 -17.77 -49.67
N LYS A 17 10.35 -18.51 -48.54
CA LYS A 17 11.13 -19.74 -48.20
C LYS A 17 12.57 -19.48 -47.65
N GLY A 18 13.11 -20.24 -46.69
CA GLY A 18 12.54 -21.26 -45.78
C GLY A 18 13.53 -22.38 -45.36
N VAL A 19 13.31 -22.95 -44.16
CA VAL A 19 13.62 -24.35 -43.72
C VAL A 19 15.00 -24.71 -43.08
N ALA A 20 14.94 -25.00 -41.75
CA ALA A 20 15.59 -26.07 -40.94
C ALA A 20 17.14 -26.19 -40.87
N TRP A 21 17.77 -26.80 -39.85
CA TRP A 21 17.36 -27.83 -38.86
C TRP A 21 17.77 -27.42 -37.40
N PHE A 22 17.70 -28.19 -36.30
CA PHE A 22 17.50 -29.64 -36.00
C PHE A 22 16.74 -29.84 -34.66
N LEU A 23 16.70 -31.08 -34.13
CA LEU A 23 16.06 -31.53 -32.89
C LEU A 23 16.96 -32.52 -32.12
N SER A 24 16.86 -32.57 -30.79
CA SER A 24 16.90 -33.82 -29.98
C SER A 24 16.45 -33.57 -28.52
N ALA A 25 16.14 -34.58 -27.71
CA ALA A 25 14.88 -35.35 -27.69
C ALA A 25 14.79 -36.26 -26.44
N SER A 26 13.68 -36.21 -25.68
CA SER A 26 13.11 -37.30 -24.83
C SER A 26 12.01 -36.69 -23.93
N ALA A 27 10.70 -36.82 -24.15
CA ALA A 27 9.84 -38.01 -24.29
C ALA A 27 9.56 -38.76 -22.97
N ARG A 28 8.38 -38.53 -22.37
CA ARG A 28 7.53 -39.58 -21.74
C ARG A 28 6.08 -39.13 -21.48
N GLN A 29 5.15 -39.97 -21.94
CA GLN A 29 3.76 -40.15 -21.48
C GLN A 29 2.81 -38.93 -21.44
N ILE A 30 2.08 -38.75 -22.56
CA ILE A 30 0.74 -38.15 -22.53
C ILE A 30 -0.24 -39.26 -22.13
N ALA A 31 -0.89 -39.12 -20.97
CA ALA A 31 -2.11 -39.86 -20.67
C ALA A 31 -3.28 -39.09 -21.30
N VAL A 32 -3.95 -39.69 -22.29
CA VAL A 32 -5.17 -39.11 -22.88
C VAL A 32 -6.33 -39.32 -21.92
N VAL A 33 -6.52 -38.38 -21.00
CA VAL A 33 -7.79 -38.24 -20.29
C VAL A 33 -8.74 -37.49 -21.23
N MET A 34 -9.62 -38.24 -21.88
CA MET A 34 -10.80 -37.66 -22.56
C MET A 34 -11.75 -37.10 -21.49
N ILE A 35 -11.48 -35.87 -21.03
CA ILE A 35 -12.50 -35.07 -20.37
C ILE A 35 -13.51 -34.73 -21.46
N ALA A 36 -14.65 -35.42 -21.44
CA ALA A 36 -15.82 -35.05 -22.21
C ALA A 36 -16.40 -33.76 -21.61
N CYS A 37 -15.79 -32.62 -21.94
CA CYS A 37 -16.47 -31.33 -21.84
C CYS A 37 -17.64 -31.36 -22.82
N VAL A 38 -18.77 -31.88 -22.37
CA VAL A 38 -20.06 -31.57 -22.97
C VAL A 38 -20.32 -30.10 -22.66
N THR A 39 -19.76 -29.23 -23.50
CA THR A 39 -20.21 -27.85 -23.57
C THR A 39 -21.68 -27.91 -23.97
N LEU A 40 -22.57 -27.80 -22.99
CA LEU A 40 -23.94 -27.37 -23.20
C LEU A 40 -23.84 -25.96 -23.79
N GLN A 41 -23.71 -25.89 -25.11
CA GLN A 41 -24.00 -24.66 -25.83
C GLN A 41 -25.47 -24.39 -25.56
N ALA A 42 -25.75 -23.40 -24.72
CA ALA A 42 -27.07 -22.82 -24.61
C ALA A 42 -27.42 -22.31 -26.01
N PHE A 43 -28.29 -23.03 -26.71
CA PHE A 43 -28.94 -22.49 -27.88
C PHE A 43 -29.79 -21.31 -27.39
N ALA A 44 -29.52 -20.11 -27.90
CA ALA A 44 -30.36 -18.96 -27.62
C ALA A 44 -31.82 -19.33 -27.92
N ALA A 45 -32.72 -19.00 -27.01
CA ALA A 45 -34.14 -19.32 -27.15
C ALA A 45 -34.65 -18.87 -28.52
N GLU A 46 -35.38 -19.75 -29.22
CA GLU A 46 -35.94 -19.40 -30.53
C GLU A 46 -36.88 -18.19 -30.35
N LYS A 47 -36.88 -17.24 -31.29
CA LYS A 47 -37.66 -16.02 -31.16
C LYS A 47 -38.69 -15.91 -32.27
N GLU A 48 -39.96 -15.98 -31.89
CA GLU A 48 -41.08 -15.69 -32.78
C GLU A 48 -41.69 -14.31 -32.43
N THR A 49 -41.97 -13.51 -33.45
CA THR A 49 -42.72 -12.26 -33.30
C THR A 49 -43.92 -12.25 -34.23
N VAL A 50 -45.11 -12.12 -33.65
CA VAL A 50 -46.39 -12.00 -34.38
C VAL A 50 -47.14 -10.76 -33.91
N VAL A 51 -48.20 -10.37 -34.63
CA VAL A 51 -49.05 -9.25 -34.22
C VAL A 51 -50.00 -9.67 -33.10
N ARG A 52 -50.77 -10.73 -33.33
CA ARG A 52 -51.76 -11.32 -32.41
C ARG A 52 -52.08 -12.74 -32.86
N LEU A 53 -52.66 -13.55 -31.96
CA LEU A 53 -53.20 -14.88 -32.29
C LEU A 53 -54.72 -14.80 -32.45
N VAL A 54 -55.26 -15.47 -33.48
CA VAL A 54 -56.71 -15.44 -33.82
C VAL A 54 -57.20 -16.83 -34.21
N ASN A 55 -58.02 -17.44 -33.34
CA ASN A 55 -58.44 -18.84 -33.44
C ASN A 55 -57.26 -19.83 -33.56
N GLU A 56 -56.15 -19.56 -32.85
CA GLU A 56 -54.88 -20.26 -33.00
C GLU A 56 -54.24 -20.55 -31.64
N ASP A 57 -54.18 -21.82 -31.26
CA ASP A 57 -53.53 -22.25 -30.02
C ASP A 57 -52.02 -22.48 -30.23
N ARG A 58 -51.20 -22.03 -29.27
CA ARG A 58 -49.74 -22.20 -29.26
C ARG A 58 -49.29 -22.99 -28.05
N VAL A 59 -48.37 -23.93 -28.25
CA VAL A 59 -47.78 -24.76 -27.20
C VAL A 59 -46.26 -24.68 -27.28
N LEU A 60 -45.66 -24.02 -26.29
CA LEU A 60 -44.23 -23.73 -26.22
C LEU A 60 -43.58 -24.77 -25.29
N SER A 61 -43.02 -25.84 -25.87
CA SER A 61 -42.45 -26.99 -25.14
C SER A 61 -40.92 -27.03 -25.14
N THR A 62 -40.28 -25.96 -25.61
CA THR A 62 -38.83 -25.77 -25.71
C THR A 62 -38.49 -24.34 -25.25
N ALA A 63 -37.19 -24.02 -25.10
CA ALA A 63 -36.74 -22.65 -24.87
C ALA A 63 -37.10 -21.76 -26.06
N MET A 64 -38.06 -20.85 -25.87
CA MET A 64 -38.62 -20.02 -26.93
C MET A 64 -39.26 -18.73 -26.38
N GLU A 65 -39.02 -17.61 -27.04
CA GLU A 65 -39.70 -16.32 -26.83
C GLU A 65 -40.81 -16.13 -27.87
N LEU A 66 -42.07 -15.98 -27.43
CA LEU A 66 -43.18 -15.56 -28.29
C LEU A 66 -43.56 -14.11 -27.99
N HIS A 67 -43.36 -13.23 -28.97
CA HIS A 67 -43.68 -11.81 -28.88
C HIS A 67 -45.00 -11.48 -29.60
N LEU A 68 -45.96 -10.94 -28.84
CA LEU A 68 -47.21 -10.38 -29.35
C LEU A 68 -47.09 -8.85 -29.40
N THR A 69 -47.04 -8.29 -30.60
CA THR A 69 -46.77 -6.86 -30.80
C THR A 69 -48.02 -5.97 -30.79
N ALA A 70 -49.23 -6.53 -30.79
CA ALA A 70 -50.46 -5.73 -30.75
C ALA A 70 -50.61 -4.91 -29.46
N THR A 71 -51.22 -3.73 -29.61
CA THR A 71 -51.60 -2.82 -28.50
C THR A 71 -52.91 -3.22 -27.82
N ASP A 72 -53.69 -4.09 -28.45
CA ASP A 72 -55.00 -4.55 -28.02
C ASP A 72 -55.28 -5.94 -28.62
N SER A 73 -56.32 -6.63 -28.14
CA SER A 73 -56.86 -7.86 -28.75
C SER A 73 -55.78 -8.89 -29.13
N ALA A 74 -54.78 -9.08 -28.27
CA ALA A 74 -53.56 -9.84 -28.58
C ALA A 74 -53.79 -11.35 -28.66
N LEU A 75 -54.76 -11.87 -27.89
CA LEU A 75 -55.31 -13.23 -28.02
C LEU A 75 -56.81 -13.14 -28.34
N VAL A 76 -57.24 -13.68 -29.47
CA VAL A 76 -58.66 -13.78 -29.85
C VAL A 76 -58.99 -15.26 -30.04
N ASN A 77 -59.83 -15.83 -29.18
CA ASN A 77 -60.19 -17.27 -29.18
C ASN A 77 -58.95 -18.19 -29.29
N SER A 78 -57.88 -17.86 -28.56
CA SER A 78 -56.56 -18.47 -28.71
C SER A 78 -55.95 -18.75 -27.33
N ILE A 79 -55.31 -19.91 -27.16
CA ILE A 79 -54.63 -20.33 -25.93
C ILE A 79 -53.12 -20.38 -26.16
N VAL A 80 -52.34 -19.82 -25.23
CA VAL A 80 -50.87 -19.98 -25.19
C VAL A 80 -50.48 -20.82 -23.98
N SER A 81 -49.83 -21.96 -24.22
CA SER A 81 -49.35 -22.89 -23.18
C SER A 81 -47.83 -22.86 -23.07
N LEU A 82 -47.32 -22.44 -21.91
CA LEU A 82 -45.89 -22.42 -21.57
C LEU A 82 -45.55 -23.72 -20.83
N ASN A 83 -44.91 -24.66 -21.53
CA ASN A 83 -44.65 -26.03 -21.07
C ASN A 83 -43.14 -26.33 -20.90
N HIS A 84 -42.31 -25.29 -20.81
CA HIS A 84 -40.86 -25.36 -20.62
C HIS A 84 -40.43 -24.15 -19.77
N GLU A 85 -39.42 -24.27 -18.90
CA GLU A 85 -39.04 -23.17 -17.99
C GLU A 85 -38.58 -21.88 -18.73
N ASP A 86 -37.99 -22.05 -19.92
CA ASP A 86 -37.58 -20.99 -20.84
C ASP A 86 -38.59 -20.70 -21.98
N ALA A 87 -39.84 -21.14 -21.86
CA ALA A 87 -40.92 -20.72 -22.74
C ALA A 87 -41.54 -19.40 -22.24
N TRP A 88 -41.15 -18.27 -22.81
CA TRP A 88 -41.52 -16.94 -22.33
C TRP A 88 -42.48 -16.24 -23.30
N LEU A 89 -43.56 -15.66 -22.77
CA LEU A 89 -44.58 -14.95 -23.56
C LEU A 89 -44.53 -13.45 -23.29
N PHE A 90 -44.32 -12.66 -24.33
CA PHE A 90 -44.23 -11.20 -24.27
C PHE A 90 -45.45 -10.55 -24.92
N PHE A 91 -45.99 -9.53 -24.27
CA PHE A 91 -46.94 -8.60 -24.86
C PHE A 91 -46.25 -7.22 -24.94
N ASP A 92 -45.56 -6.96 -26.05
CA ASP A 92 -44.60 -5.83 -26.17
C ASP A 92 -45.21 -4.45 -25.94
N ASN A 93 -46.54 -4.34 -26.06
CA ASN A 93 -47.29 -3.09 -25.97
C ASN A 93 -48.48 -3.12 -24.99
N ILE A 94 -48.60 -4.17 -24.15
CA ILE A 94 -49.70 -4.30 -23.18
C ILE A 94 -49.15 -4.52 -21.77
N LYS A 95 -49.62 -3.70 -20.83
CA LYS A 95 -49.14 -3.68 -19.45
C LYS A 95 -49.46 -4.98 -18.69
N PRO A 96 -48.65 -5.35 -17.69
CA PRO A 96 -48.90 -6.52 -16.85
C PRO A 96 -50.32 -6.59 -16.28
N SER A 97 -50.84 -5.51 -15.68
CA SER A 97 -52.20 -5.45 -15.11
C SER A 97 -53.29 -5.72 -16.15
N GLU A 98 -53.14 -5.16 -17.35
CA GLU A 98 -54.09 -5.34 -18.45
C GLU A 98 -54.03 -6.76 -19.03
N VAL A 99 -52.84 -7.36 -19.11
CA VAL A 99 -52.68 -8.75 -19.53
C VAL A 99 -53.33 -9.72 -18.54
N LEU A 100 -53.13 -9.51 -17.23
CA LEU A 100 -53.81 -10.28 -16.19
C LEU A 100 -55.34 -10.13 -16.27
N ALA A 101 -55.84 -8.93 -16.53
CA ALA A 101 -57.26 -8.65 -16.61
C ALA A 101 -57.94 -9.20 -17.88
N LYS A 102 -57.25 -9.20 -19.03
CA LYS A 102 -57.86 -9.50 -20.34
C LYS A 102 -57.48 -10.85 -20.96
N TYR A 103 -56.28 -11.37 -20.67
CA TYR A 103 -55.73 -12.53 -21.41
C TYR A 103 -55.35 -13.73 -20.53
N SER A 104 -55.37 -13.60 -19.20
CA SER A 104 -55.02 -14.68 -18.25
C SER A 104 -55.79 -15.99 -18.49
N SER A 105 -57.07 -15.92 -18.86
CA SER A 105 -57.91 -17.07 -19.19
C SER A 105 -57.44 -17.86 -20.42
N GLY A 106 -56.74 -17.19 -21.35
CA GLY A 106 -56.11 -17.76 -22.54
C GLY A 106 -54.65 -18.19 -22.33
N ILE A 107 -54.12 -18.16 -21.10
CA ILE A 107 -52.72 -18.55 -20.83
C ILE A 107 -52.69 -19.77 -19.91
N ARG A 108 -51.81 -20.73 -20.23
CA ARG A 108 -51.56 -21.94 -19.44
C ARG A 108 -50.08 -22.06 -19.09
N ILE A 109 -49.78 -22.51 -17.89
CA ILE A 109 -48.44 -22.88 -17.43
C ILE A 109 -48.46 -24.38 -17.12
N ASN A 110 -47.72 -25.18 -17.87
CA ASN A 110 -47.67 -26.65 -17.74
C ASN A 110 -49.08 -27.30 -17.71
N GLY A 111 -50.00 -26.79 -18.54
CA GLY A 111 -51.40 -27.24 -18.64
C GLY A 111 -52.40 -26.55 -17.69
N GLU A 112 -51.94 -25.91 -16.60
CA GLU A 112 -52.81 -25.22 -15.63
C GLU A 112 -53.05 -23.74 -16.00
N PRO A 113 -54.20 -23.12 -15.66
CA PRO A 113 -54.43 -21.69 -15.84
C PRO A 113 -53.34 -20.82 -15.19
N LEU A 114 -52.99 -19.69 -15.82
CA LEU A 114 -52.05 -18.73 -15.24
C LEU A 114 -52.55 -18.19 -13.89
N ASN A 115 -51.78 -18.44 -12.84
CA ASN A 115 -51.93 -17.84 -11.52
C ASN A 115 -50.62 -17.08 -11.19
N ALA A 116 -50.65 -15.77 -11.46
CA ALA A 116 -49.50 -14.88 -11.32
C ALA A 116 -49.07 -14.77 -9.84
N GLY A 117 -47.91 -15.35 -9.53
CA GLY A 117 -47.36 -15.50 -8.18
C GLY A 117 -47.25 -16.97 -7.74
N ALA A 118 -48.08 -17.87 -8.26
CA ALA A 118 -48.10 -19.28 -7.86
C ALA A 118 -47.39 -20.21 -8.86
N ASN A 119 -47.87 -20.27 -10.12
CA ASN A 119 -47.27 -21.11 -11.17
C ASN A 119 -46.51 -20.30 -12.24
N GLY A 120 -46.82 -19.02 -12.42
CA GLY A 120 -46.07 -18.13 -13.31
C GLY A 120 -45.81 -16.77 -12.68
N ARG A 121 -44.86 -16.02 -13.26
CA ARG A 121 -44.54 -14.64 -12.90
C ARG A 121 -44.79 -13.75 -14.11
N ILE A 122 -45.52 -12.65 -13.91
CA ILE A 122 -45.55 -11.55 -14.87
C ILE A 122 -44.61 -10.44 -14.39
N ALA A 123 -43.94 -9.78 -15.33
CA ALA A 123 -42.98 -8.71 -15.09
C ALA A 123 -43.12 -7.60 -16.14
N ILE A 124 -42.57 -6.42 -15.82
CA ILE A 124 -42.52 -5.26 -16.71
C ILE A 124 -41.52 -5.53 -17.83
N TYR A 125 -41.89 -5.26 -19.08
CA TYR A 125 -40.98 -5.35 -20.23
C TYR A 125 -41.11 -4.14 -21.16
N ALA A 126 -40.18 -3.19 -21.04
CA ALA A 126 -40.26 -1.86 -21.64
C ALA A 126 -41.58 -1.13 -21.26
N GLN A 127 -42.53 -0.98 -22.18
CA GLN A 127 -43.89 -0.47 -21.91
C GLN A 127 -44.97 -1.57 -21.94
N GLY A 128 -44.56 -2.82 -22.19
CA GLY A 128 -45.39 -4.00 -22.20
C GLY A 128 -45.09 -4.92 -21.01
N SER A 129 -45.24 -6.22 -21.24
CA SER A 129 -45.11 -7.25 -20.20
C SER A 129 -44.46 -8.53 -20.71
N VAL A 130 -43.90 -9.31 -19.80
CA VAL A 130 -43.39 -10.66 -20.04
C VAL A 130 -43.95 -11.62 -18.99
N ILE A 131 -44.31 -12.83 -19.42
CA ILE A 131 -44.79 -13.93 -18.57
C ILE A 131 -43.78 -15.07 -18.63
N MET A 132 -43.35 -15.49 -17.44
CA MET A 132 -42.38 -16.55 -17.19
C MET A 132 -43.07 -17.71 -16.46
N PRO A 133 -42.82 -18.98 -16.85
CA PRO A 133 -43.51 -20.16 -16.31
C PRO A 133 -42.93 -20.68 -14.99
N PHE A 134 -42.54 -19.77 -14.09
CA PHE A 134 -42.11 -20.07 -12.73
C PHE A 134 -42.68 -19.06 -11.71
N GLY A 135 -43.05 -19.55 -10.52
CA GLY A 135 -43.74 -18.78 -9.48
C GLY A 135 -42.85 -18.22 -8.36
N TYR A 136 -43.46 -17.71 -7.29
CA TYR A 136 -42.76 -17.03 -6.18
C TYR A 136 -41.77 -17.93 -5.43
N TYR A 137 -42.07 -19.23 -5.28
CA TYR A 137 -41.21 -20.19 -4.57
C TYR A 137 -40.04 -20.75 -5.39
N PHE A 138 -39.85 -20.27 -6.63
CA PHE A 138 -38.72 -20.64 -7.46
C PHE A 138 -37.39 -20.22 -6.81
N ARG A 139 -36.36 -21.06 -6.92
CA ARG A 139 -35.01 -20.80 -6.40
C ARG A 139 -34.08 -20.42 -7.55
N PRO A 140 -33.91 -19.13 -7.87
CA PRO A 140 -33.28 -18.71 -9.11
C PRO A 140 -31.74 -18.79 -9.10
N LEU A 141 -31.10 -19.01 -7.96
CA LEU A 141 -29.65 -19.10 -7.85
C LEU A 141 -29.23 -20.48 -7.37
N THR A 142 -28.33 -21.13 -8.11
CA THR A 142 -27.57 -22.29 -7.63
C THR A 142 -26.10 -21.92 -7.49
N VAL A 143 -25.51 -22.11 -6.31
CA VAL A 143 -24.07 -21.93 -6.06
C VAL A 143 -23.36 -23.27 -5.96
N TYR A 144 -22.05 -23.29 -6.27
CA TYR A 144 -21.24 -24.50 -6.37
C TYR A 144 -19.87 -24.32 -5.70
N THR A 145 -19.37 -25.38 -5.05
CA THR A 145 -18.08 -25.36 -4.32
C THR A 145 -16.86 -25.44 -5.23
N GLU A 146 -17.00 -25.77 -6.51
CA GLU A 146 -15.90 -25.88 -7.48
C GLU A 146 -16.13 -24.96 -8.71
N GLU A 147 -15.13 -24.82 -9.59
CA GLU A 147 -15.30 -24.16 -10.89
C GLU A 147 -16.15 -25.04 -11.85
N GLY A 148 -16.69 -24.45 -12.92
CA GLY A 148 -17.45 -25.14 -13.97
C GLY A 148 -18.84 -25.65 -13.55
N CYS A 149 -19.44 -25.10 -12.49
CA CYS A 149 -20.69 -25.57 -11.89
C CYS A 149 -20.62 -27.05 -11.42
N THR A 150 -19.51 -27.43 -10.77
CA THR A 150 -19.26 -28.79 -10.25
C THR A 150 -19.07 -28.80 -8.72
N GLY A 151 -18.82 -29.97 -8.13
CA GLY A 151 -18.77 -30.13 -6.67
C GLY A 151 -20.16 -30.17 -6.01
N SER A 152 -20.22 -29.78 -4.74
CA SER A 152 -21.49 -29.67 -4.00
C SER A 152 -22.24 -28.41 -4.42
N SER A 153 -23.58 -28.45 -4.44
CA SER A 153 -24.42 -27.34 -4.84
C SER A 153 -25.50 -26.97 -3.82
N MET A 154 -25.92 -25.70 -3.81
CA MET A 154 -27.03 -25.19 -3.00
C MET A 154 -27.93 -24.27 -3.82
N GLU A 155 -29.24 -24.51 -3.78
CA GLU A 155 -30.27 -23.64 -4.38
C GLU A 155 -30.82 -22.62 -3.38
N LEU A 156 -30.80 -21.34 -3.75
CA LEU A 156 -31.11 -20.22 -2.88
C LEU A 156 -32.36 -19.44 -3.34
N PRO A 157 -33.36 -19.21 -2.45
CA PRO A 157 -34.55 -18.40 -2.74
C PRO A 157 -34.28 -16.88 -2.65
N ILE A 158 -35.19 -16.09 -3.23
CA ILE A 158 -35.18 -14.62 -3.20
C ILE A 158 -35.50 -14.03 -1.82
N HIS A 159 -35.23 -12.73 -1.66
CA HIS A 159 -35.56 -11.87 -0.50
C HIS A 159 -34.92 -12.23 0.85
N ILE A 160 -34.22 -13.36 0.95
CA ILE A 160 -33.42 -13.75 2.11
C ILE A 160 -32.02 -13.12 2.06
N TYR A 161 -31.51 -12.73 3.23
CA TYR A 161 -30.10 -12.44 3.48
C TYR A 161 -29.38 -13.76 3.75
N HIS A 162 -28.69 -14.32 2.75
CA HIS A 162 -27.94 -15.56 2.90
C HIS A 162 -26.54 -15.24 3.44
N ASN A 163 -26.45 -15.04 4.75
CA ASN A 163 -25.25 -14.67 5.49
C ASN A 163 -24.84 -15.71 6.55
N ASN A 164 -25.26 -16.95 6.35
CA ASN A 164 -24.89 -18.10 7.17
C ASN A 164 -24.88 -19.32 6.26
N LEU A 165 -23.85 -19.41 5.40
CA LEU A 165 -23.80 -20.37 4.31
C LEU A 165 -23.36 -21.78 4.75
N GLY A 166 -22.92 -21.94 6.01
CA GLY A 166 -22.54 -23.23 6.58
C GLY A 166 -21.32 -23.82 5.86
N GLU A 167 -21.46 -25.02 5.29
CA GLU A 167 -20.39 -25.66 4.51
C GLU A 167 -20.09 -24.94 3.17
N PHE A 168 -20.88 -23.93 2.79
CA PHE A 168 -20.67 -23.13 1.57
C PHE A 168 -20.02 -21.77 1.83
N ASP A 169 -19.81 -21.40 3.10
CA ASP A 169 -19.08 -20.20 3.52
C ASP A 169 -17.61 -20.28 3.03
N ASP A 170 -17.08 -19.23 2.41
CA ASP A 170 -15.71 -19.15 1.88
C ASP A 170 -15.27 -20.29 0.93
N VAL A 171 -16.19 -21.04 0.32
CA VAL A 171 -15.84 -22.11 -0.65
C VAL A 171 -16.52 -22.00 -2.03
N ILE A 172 -17.45 -21.06 -2.23
CA ILE A 172 -18.15 -20.91 -3.51
C ILE A 172 -17.16 -20.47 -4.61
N GLN A 173 -17.15 -21.20 -5.74
CA GLN A 173 -16.25 -20.99 -6.87
C GLN A 173 -16.96 -20.81 -8.22
N SER A 174 -18.23 -21.21 -8.34
CA SER A 174 -19.07 -20.95 -9.52
C SER A 174 -20.56 -20.86 -9.15
N PHE A 175 -21.39 -20.31 -10.04
CA PHE A 175 -22.86 -20.21 -9.84
C PHE A 175 -23.65 -20.21 -11.16
N ARG A 176 -24.96 -20.47 -11.06
CA ARG A 176 -25.96 -20.26 -12.10
C ARG A 176 -27.11 -19.40 -11.57
N LEU A 177 -27.40 -18.29 -12.23
CA LEU A 177 -28.52 -17.38 -11.89
C LEU A 177 -29.52 -17.32 -13.04
N LYS A 178 -30.78 -17.70 -12.78
CA LYS A 178 -31.87 -17.71 -13.77
C LYS A 178 -32.15 -16.30 -14.30
N ARG A 179 -32.41 -16.19 -15.61
CA ARG A 179 -32.87 -14.97 -16.28
C ARG A 179 -34.07 -14.35 -15.56
N GLY A 180 -34.10 -13.02 -15.47
CA GLY A 180 -35.14 -12.28 -14.76
C GLY A 180 -34.89 -12.12 -13.26
N TYR A 181 -33.69 -12.47 -12.80
CA TYR A 181 -33.24 -12.27 -11.42
C TYR A 181 -31.88 -11.55 -11.36
N MET A 182 -31.62 -10.98 -10.19
CA MET A 182 -30.38 -10.28 -9.86
C MET A 182 -29.87 -10.83 -8.52
N ALA A 183 -28.56 -11.05 -8.40
CA ALA A 183 -27.93 -11.49 -7.16
C ALA A 183 -26.72 -10.61 -6.81
N THR A 184 -26.63 -10.23 -5.54
CA THR A 184 -25.45 -9.56 -4.98
C THR A 184 -24.67 -10.53 -4.13
N PHE A 185 -23.39 -10.70 -4.44
CA PHE A 185 -22.43 -11.49 -3.68
C PHE A 185 -21.49 -10.55 -2.94
N ALA A 186 -21.06 -10.91 -1.74
CA ALA A 186 -19.98 -10.22 -1.02
C ALA A 186 -19.10 -11.18 -0.24
N ASN A 187 -17.87 -10.74 0.06
CA ASN A 187 -16.96 -11.53 0.89
C ASN A 187 -17.21 -11.37 2.40
N SER A 188 -17.47 -10.15 2.88
CA SER A 188 -17.90 -9.97 4.26
C SER A 188 -19.30 -10.56 4.49
N GLN A 189 -19.47 -11.31 5.58
CA GLN A 189 -20.75 -11.91 6.00
C GLN A 189 -21.91 -10.90 6.12
N ASP A 190 -21.64 -9.63 6.44
CA ASP A 190 -22.66 -8.59 6.55
C ASP A 190 -23.08 -7.94 5.22
N GLY A 191 -22.45 -8.32 4.10
CA GLY A 191 -22.66 -7.72 2.78
C GLY A 191 -21.73 -6.54 2.45
N SER A 192 -20.79 -6.21 3.35
CA SER A 192 -19.72 -5.23 3.10
C SER A 192 -18.52 -5.86 2.35
N GLY A 193 -17.36 -5.21 2.37
CA GLY A 193 -16.16 -5.71 1.69
C GLY A 193 -16.27 -5.63 0.16
N TYR A 194 -15.51 -6.47 -0.54
CA TYR A 194 -15.69 -6.65 -1.98
C TYR A 194 -17.04 -7.30 -2.23
N SER A 195 -17.89 -6.57 -2.94
CA SER A 195 -19.25 -7.00 -3.26
C SER A 195 -19.60 -6.62 -4.69
N ARG A 196 -20.33 -7.49 -5.39
CA ARG A 196 -20.72 -7.29 -6.79
C ARG A 196 -22.16 -7.72 -7.01
N VAL A 197 -22.88 -6.89 -7.75
CA VAL A 197 -24.21 -7.19 -8.31
C VAL A 197 -24.05 -7.90 -9.66
N PHE A 198 -24.80 -8.98 -9.86
CA PHE A 198 -24.91 -9.72 -11.12
C PHE A 198 -26.38 -9.74 -11.58
N ILE A 199 -26.65 -9.43 -12.84
CA ILE A 199 -28.00 -9.32 -13.40
C ILE A 199 -28.14 -10.29 -14.58
N ALA A 200 -29.06 -11.24 -14.49
CA ALA A 200 -29.39 -12.17 -15.57
C ALA A 200 -30.46 -11.54 -16.49
N ASP A 201 -30.03 -10.59 -17.33
CA ASP A 201 -30.90 -9.75 -18.17
C ASP A 201 -31.52 -10.50 -19.36
N ARG A 202 -30.70 -11.24 -20.11
CA ARG A 202 -31.06 -11.78 -21.45
C ARG A 202 -31.09 -13.30 -21.52
N GLU A 203 -30.35 -13.96 -20.64
CA GLU A 203 -30.18 -15.40 -20.55
C GLU A 203 -29.78 -15.75 -19.12
N ASP A 204 -29.76 -17.04 -18.80
CA ASP A 204 -29.25 -17.52 -17.51
C ASP A 204 -27.76 -17.22 -17.39
N LEU A 205 -27.37 -16.55 -16.30
CA LEU A 205 -25.97 -16.23 -16.06
C LEU A 205 -25.25 -17.43 -15.46
N VAL A 206 -24.48 -18.14 -16.28
CA VAL A 206 -23.57 -19.21 -15.85
C VAL A 206 -22.19 -18.62 -15.60
N MET A 207 -21.76 -18.61 -14.34
CA MET A 207 -20.46 -18.11 -13.90
C MET A 207 -19.55 -19.29 -13.58
N ASP A 208 -18.95 -19.90 -14.60
CA ASP A 208 -18.05 -21.07 -14.43
C ASP A 208 -16.85 -20.80 -13.51
N ARG A 209 -16.45 -19.53 -13.35
CA ARG A 209 -15.35 -19.15 -12.47
C ARG A 209 -15.59 -17.80 -11.83
N MET A 210 -15.73 -17.78 -10.51
CA MET A 210 -15.86 -16.56 -9.73
C MET A 210 -14.67 -15.59 -9.94
N PRO A 211 -14.92 -14.26 -9.90
CA PRO A 211 -13.86 -13.26 -9.79
C PRO A 211 -12.91 -13.59 -8.63
N ALA A 212 -11.63 -13.24 -8.75
CA ALA A 212 -10.61 -13.64 -7.77
C ALA A 212 -10.89 -13.10 -6.34
N GLU A 213 -11.62 -12.00 -6.26
CA GLU A 213 -12.06 -11.30 -5.07
C GLU A 213 -13.28 -11.97 -4.37
N LEU A 214 -14.00 -12.86 -5.07
CA LEU A 214 -15.11 -13.66 -4.52
C LEU A 214 -14.82 -15.16 -4.54
N LYS A 215 -13.82 -15.62 -5.29
CA LYS A 215 -13.51 -17.04 -5.45
C LYS A 215 -13.01 -17.62 -4.12
N GLY A 216 -13.80 -18.51 -3.52
CA GLY A 216 -13.48 -19.09 -2.21
C GLY A 216 -13.43 -18.04 -1.11
N THR A 217 -14.27 -17.01 -1.22
CA THR A 217 -14.45 -15.92 -0.25
C THR A 217 -15.87 -15.36 -0.33
N VAL A 218 -16.91 -16.19 -0.48
CA VAL A 218 -18.30 -15.72 -0.42
C VAL A 218 -18.86 -16.09 0.94
N SER A 219 -19.24 -15.07 1.72
CA SER A 219 -19.96 -15.25 2.99
C SER A 219 -21.32 -14.52 3.02
N PHE A 220 -21.69 -13.84 1.92
CA PHE A 220 -22.97 -13.15 1.79
C PHE A 220 -23.55 -13.26 0.37
N ILE A 221 -24.85 -13.57 0.28
CA ILE A 221 -25.64 -13.49 -0.95
C ILE A 221 -27.03 -12.88 -0.66
N ARG A 222 -27.51 -11.95 -1.51
CA ARG A 222 -28.93 -11.49 -1.53
C ARG A 222 -29.46 -11.49 -2.95
N ILE A 223 -30.69 -12.00 -3.16
CA ILE A 223 -31.26 -12.26 -4.49
C ILE A 223 -32.61 -11.57 -4.65
N PHE A 224 -32.83 -10.98 -5.82
CA PHE A 224 -33.96 -10.11 -6.14
C PHE A 224 -34.59 -10.52 -7.47
N LYS A 225 -35.88 -10.18 -7.61
CA LYS A 225 -36.54 -10.08 -8.92
C LYS A 225 -35.91 -8.93 -9.70
N TYR A 226 -35.68 -9.13 -10.99
CA TYR A 226 -35.27 -8.08 -11.92
C TYR A 226 -36.41 -7.75 -12.89
N GLU A 227 -36.68 -6.46 -13.09
CA GLU A 227 -37.76 -5.94 -13.93
C GLU A 227 -37.15 -5.15 -15.11
N TRP A 228 -37.58 -5.43 -16.34
CA TRP A 228 -37.09 -4.74 -17.54
C TRP A 228 -37.83 -3.40 -17.75
N VAL A 229 -37.82 -2.56 -16.72
CA VAL A 229 -38.43 -1.22 -16.80
C VAL A 229 -37.79 -0.40 -17.91
N SER A 230 -38.56 0.51 -18.47
CA SER A 230 -38.03 1.48 -19.42
C SER A 230 -37.29 2.60 -18.72
N LYS A 231 -36.41 3.33 -19.44
CA LYS A 231 -35.63 4.44 -18.86
C LYS A 231 -36.47 5.51 -18.16
N LYS A 232 -37.72 5.74 -18.59
CA LYS A 232 -38.57 6.82 -18.10
C LYS A 232 -39.28 6.46 -16.78
N GLY A 233 -39.13 7.33 -15.78
CA GLY A 233 -39.71 7.21 -14.45
C GLY A 233 -40.38 8.50 -13.94
N LYS A 234 -41.07 8.44 -12.80
CA LYS A 234 -41.59 9.62 -12.11
C LYS A 234 -40.83 9.89 -10.80
N ALA A 235 -40.42 11.13 -10.58
CA ALA A 235 -40.04 11.60 -9.26
C ALA A 235 -41.32 12.01 -8.52
N GLY A 236 -41.68 11.27 -7.47
CA GLY A 236 -42.93 11.41 -6.73
C GLY A 236 -44.05 10.43 -7.12
N TRP A 237 -45.21 10.66 -6.52
CA TRP A 237 -46.40 9.79 -6.57
C TRP A 237 -47.14 9.81 -7.93
N ASN A 238 -48.04 8.85 -8.13
CA ASN A 238 -48.87 8.69 -9.33
C ASN A 238 -48.08 8.51 -10.65
N PRO A 239 -47.18 7.51 -10.76
CA PRO A 239 -46.42 7.24 -11.99
C PRO A 239 -47.30 6.86 -13.19
N HIS A 240 -48.51 6.34 -12.94
CA HIS A 240 -49.44 5.92 -14.00
C HIS A 240 -49.95 7.09 -14.85
N ASP A 241 -50.11 8.29 -14.27
CA ASP A 241 -50.64 9.48 -14.97
C ASP A 241 -49.81 9.81 -16.22
N ILE A 242 -48.49 9.67 -16.10
CA ILE A 242 -47.50 9.91 -17.17
C ILE A 242 -46.95 8.60 -17.77
N ASN A 243 -47.62 7.47 -17.54
CA ASN A 243 -47.29 6.16 -18.09
C ASN A 243 -45.81 5.75 -17.85
N ALA A 244 -45.27 6.08 -16.68
CA ALA A 244 -43.94 5.67 -16.25
C ALA A 244 -43.91 4.18 -15.85
N THR A 245 -42.74 3.56 -15.87
CA THR A 245 -42.53 2.15 -15.47
C THR A 245 -41.64 1.98 -14.23
N SER A 246 -41.08 3.06 -13.72
CA SER A 246 -40.47 3.09 -12.38
C SER A 246 -40.72 4.42 -11.67
N TYR A 247 -40.68 4.44 -10.34
CA TYR A 247 -40.80 5.66 -9.55
C TYR A 247 -40.06 5.58 -8.21
N TYR A 248 -39.83 6.73 -7.59
CA TYR A 248 -39.45 6.86 -6.19
C TYR A 248 -40.17 8.07 -5.59
N ASP A 249 -40.31 8.13 -4.27
CA ASP A 249 -41.13 9.12 -3.55
C ASP A 249 -40.40 9.75 -2.35
N TRP A 250 -39.07 9.87 -2.46
CA TRP A 250 -38.17 10.35 -1.41
C TRP A 250 -38.24 9.55 -0.09
N ASN A 251 -38.72 8.30 -0.12
CA ASN A 251 -39.07 7.52 1.06
C ASN A 251 -38.76 6.01 0.88
N ILE A 252 -39.30 5.18 1.77
CA ILE A 252 -39.37 3.71 1.73
C ILE A 252 -40.83 3.20 1.74
N GLY A 253 -41.81 4.10 1.85
CA GLY A 253 -43.23 3.79 2.02
C GLY A 253 -43.94 3.27 0.76
N GLY A 254 -43.48 3.68 -0.44
CA GLY A 254 -44.01 3.22 -1.73
C GLY A 254 -43.79 1.73 -1.98
N ASN A 255 -44.41 1.17 -3.03
CA ASN A 255 -44.32 -0.28 -3.32
C ASN A 255 -44.31 -0.52 -4.83
N SER A 256 -43.54 -1.52 -5.27
CA SER A 256 -43.63 -2.05 -6.62
C SER A 256 -45.02 -2.67 -6.84
N SER A 257 -45.55 -2.50 -8.05
CA SER A 257 -46.78 -3.16 -8.50
C SER A 257 -46.48 -4.03 -9.72
N SER A 258 -47.49 -4.60 -10.38
CA SER A 258 -47.31 -5.27 -11.66
C SER A 258 -46.78 -4.32 -12.74
N ASP A 259 -47.12 -3.03 -12.68
CA ASP A 259 -46.94 -2.08 -13.79
C ASP A 259 -45.81 -1.08 -13.56
N VAL A 260 -45.35 -0.92 -12.31
CA VAL A 260 -44.28 0.01 -11.93
C VAL A 260 -43.35 -0.59 -10.88
N GLU A 261 -42.05 -0.46 -11.10
CA GLU A 261 -41.03 -0.75 -10.09
C GLU A 261 -40.87 0.45 -9.14
N TYR A 262 -40.83 0.19 -7.83
CA TYR A 262 -40.49 1.19 -6.83
C TYR A 262 -39.00 1.14 -6.51
N VAL A 263 -38.38 2.31 -6.43
CA VAL A 263 -36.98 2.49 -6.02
C VAL A 263 -36.97 3.18 -4.66
N ALA A 264 -36.27 2.60 -3.69
CA ALA A 264 -36.08 3.19 -2.38
C ALA A 264 -34.98 4.26 -2.39
N ILE A 265 -34.98 5.17 -1.41
CA ILE A 265 -33.89 6.11 -1.16
C ILE A 265 -33.50 6.14 0.32
N ARG A 266 -32.21 6.29 0.61
CA ARG A 266 -31.71 6.72 1.91
C ARG A 266 -31.66 8.25 1.91
N GLN A 267 -32.82 8.90 2.05
CA GLN A 267 -33.00 10.34 1.82
C GLN A 267 -31.95 11.22 2.51
N ASN A 268 -31.59 10.92 3.76
CA ASN A 268 -30.57 11.66 4.50
C ASN A 268 -29.79 10.74 5.46
N GLY A 269 -28.84 11.31 6.20
CA GLY A 269 -27.97 10.57 7.13
C GLY A 269 -28.70 9.82 8.27
N GLY A 270 -30.00 10.09 8.51
CA GLY A 270 -30.81 9.45 9.55
C GLY A 270 -31.98 8.59 9.03
N TRP A 271 -32.59 8.93 7.89
CA TRP A 271 -33.91 8.41 7.46
C TRP A 271 -33.98 8.09 5.94
N PRO A 272 -34.81 7.12 5.49
CA PRO A 272 -35.57 6.10 6.25
C PRO A 272 -34.66 5.06 6.91
N SER A 273 -35.08 4.42 8.01
CA SER A 273 -34.17 3.62 8.82
C SER A 273 -33.63 2.39 8.08
N TRP A 274 -32.44 1.90 8.47
CA TRP A 274 -31.87 0.69 7.88
C TRP A 274 -32.77 -0.53 8.07
N ASN A 275 -33.53 -0.61 9.16
CA ASN A 275 -34.50 -1.69 9.38
C ASN A 275 -35.63 -1.64 8.33
N ASP A 276 -36.15 -0.45 8.03
CA ASP A 276 -37.21 -0.27 7.02
C ASP A 276 -36.68 -0.59 5.61
N ILE A 277 -35.46 -0.14 5.29
CA ILE A 277 -34.80 -0.40 4.00
C ILE A 277 -34.50 -1.90 3.82
N ASN A 278 -33.93 -2.55 4.84
CA ASN A 278 -33.50 -3.95 4.75
C ASN A 278 -34.68 -4.93 4.77
N SER A 279 -35.76 -4.61 5.48
CA SER A 279 -37.00 -5.42 5.50
C SER A 279 -37.88 -5.24 4.26
N LYS A 280 -37.58 -4.29 3.37
CA LYS A 280 -38.36 -4.06 2.16
C LYS A 280 -38.14 -5.16 1.11
N GLU A 281 -39.21 -5.87 0.78
CA GLU A 281 -39.24 -6.82 -0.33
C GLU A 281 -39.66 -6.16 -1.66
N ASN A 282 -39.41 -6.87 -2.77
CA ASN A 282 -39.81 -6.49 -4.13
C ASN A 282 -39.26 -5.12 -4.61
N ILE A 283 -38.16 -4.68 -4.00
CA ILE A 283 -37.25 -3.65 -4.52
C ILE A 283 -35.90 -4.28 -4.85
N SER A 284 -35.18 -3.67 -5.79
CA SER A 284 -33.89 -4.14 -6.32
C SER A 284 -32.81 -3.07 -6.22
N HIS A 285 -33.20 -1.78 -6.17
CA HIS A 285 -32.29 -0.63 -6.18
C HIS A 285 -32.51 0.27 -4.95
N LEU A 286 -31.45 0.95 -4.51
CA LEU A 286 -31.47 1.95 -3.45
C LEU A 286 -30.66 3.19 -3.87
N LEU A 287 -31.29 4.36 -3.81
CA LEU A 287 -30.64 5.65 -4.02
C LEU A 287 -29.94 6.14 -2.74
N GLY A 288 -28.81 6.83 -2.90
CA GLY A 288 -28.12 7.52 -1.80
C GLY A 288 -28.82 8.82 -1.39
N PHE A 289 -28.14 9.63 -0.57
CA PHE A 289 -28.70 10.85 0.03
C PHE A 289 -29.18 11.88 -1.01
N ASN A 290 -30.30 12.55 -0.71
CA ASN A 290 -30.94 13.53 -1.60
C ASN A 290 -30.37 14.92 -1.37
N GLU A 291 -29.67 15.46 -2.37
CA GLU A 291 -29.03 16.78 -2.37
C GLU A 291 -28.23 17.04 -1.07
N PRO A 292 -27.21 16.21 -0.74
CA PRO A 292 -26.38 16.43 0.44
C PRO A 292 -25.66 17.78 0.41
N ASP A 293 -25.49 18.36 -0.78
CA ASP A 293 -24.87 19.64 -1.07
C ASP A 293 -25.72 20.86 -0.74
N ARG A 294 -26.98 20.65 -0.36
CA ARG A 294 -27.99 21.68 -0.10
C ARG A 294 -28.32 21.80 1.40
N PRO A 295 -28.18 23.00 2.02
CA PRO A 295 -28.51 23.21 3.44
C PRO A 295 -29.97 22.94 3.83
N ASP A 296 -30.87 23.02 2.86
CA ASP A 296 -32.32 22.83 2.94
C ASP A 296 -32.80 21.40 2.62
N GLN A 297 -31.86 20.46 2.42
CA GLN A 297 -32.12 19.07 2.02
C GLN A 297 -31.43 18.10 3.01
N ALA A 298 -30.70 17.09 2.53
CA ALA A 298 -29.97 16.17 3.41
C ALA A 298 -28.83 16.85 4.19
N ASN A 299 -28.25 17.95 3.65
CA ASN A 299 -27.25 18.80 4.29
C ASN A 299 -26.12 18.02 5.01
N MET A 300 -25.35 17.24 4.25
CA MET A 300 -24.37 16.31 4.81
C MET A 300 -22.93 16.76 4.51
N THR A 301 -22.07 16.61 5.52
CA THR A 301 -20.63 16.74 5.30
C THR A 301 -20.08 15.55 4.52
N PHE A 302 -18.95 15.76 3.83
CA PHE A 302 -18.23 14.72 3.12
C PHE A 302 -17.98 13.47 3.98
N GLN A 303 -17.46 13.66 5.20
CA GLN A 303 -17.10 12.57 6.09
C GLN A 303 -18.33 11.77 6.54
N GLN A 304 -19.46 12.42 6.85
CA GLN A 304 -20.70 11.71 7.20
C GLN A 304 -21.21 10.81 6.07
N MET A 305 -21.10 11.26 4.82
CA MET A 305 -21.51 10.43 3.67
C MET A 305 -20.62 9.19 3.54
N ILE A 306 -19.31 9.34 3.74
CA ILE A 306 -18.32 8.26 3.68
C ILE A 306 -18.48 7.28 4.85
N ASP A 307 -18.66 7.76 6.08
CA ASP A 307 -18.78 6.92 7.28
C ASP A 307 -20.04 6.03 7.24
N ILE A 308 -21.13 6.53 6.64
CA ILE A 308 -22.42 5.82 6.52
C ILE A 308 -22.44 4.84 5.34
N TRP A 309 -21.59 5.04 4.32
CA TRP A 309 -21.68 4.28 3.06
C TRP A 309 -21.56 2.75 3.18
N PRO A 310 -20.76 2.18 4.11
CA PRO A 310 -20.75 0.73 4.32
C PRO A 310 -22.13 0.13 4.59
N ASP A 311 -23.04 0.85 5.26
CA ASP A 311 -24.40 0.36 5.52
C ASP A 311 -25.27 0.31 4.24
N MET A 312 -25.01 1.17 3.24
CA MET A 312 -25.63 1.06 1.91
C MET A 312 -25.26 -0.28 1.27
N MET A 313 -23.99 -0.71 1.39
CA MET A 313 -23.49 -1.95 0.80
C MET A 313 -24.13 -3.18 1.44
N LYS A 314 -24.26 -3.20 2.77
CA LYS A 314 -24.91 -4.27 3.58
C LYS A 314 -26.36 -4.54 3.18
N SER A 315 -27.04 -3.57 2.56
CA SER A 315 -28.39 -3.81 2.03
C SER A 315 -28.42 -4.89 0.94
N GLY A 316 -27.29 -5.13 0.25
CA GLY A 316 -27.22 -6.00 -0.92
C GLY A 316 -27.97 -5.48 -2.15
N LEU A 317 -28.68 -4.35 -2.08
CA LEU A 317 -29.37 -3.74 -3.22
C LEU A 317 -28.36 -3.15 -4.22
N ARG A 318 -28.78 -2.91 -5.47
CA ARG A 318 -27.96 -2.13 -6.41
C ARG A 318 -27.99 -0.66 -5.99
N ILE A 319 -26.85 -0.11 -5.59
CA ILE A 319 -26.77 1.19 -4.89
C ILE A 319 -26.27 2.33 -5.79
N GLY A 320 -27.07 3.39 -5.84
CA GLY A 320 -26.73 4.65 -6.51
C GLY A 320 -26.03 5.61 -5.56
N SER A 321 -25.15 6.46 -6.10
CA SER A 321 -24.54 7.58 -5.35
C SER A 321 -25.59 8.47 -4.66
N PRO A 322 -25.18 9.38 -3.74
CA PRO A 322 -26.01 10.53 -3.40
C PRO A 322 -26.40 11.29 -4.67
N ALA A 323 -27.61 11.84 -4.70
CA ALA A 323 -28.15 12.59 -5.81
C ALA A 323 -27.82 14.08 -5.62
N TRP A 324 -26.79 14.58 -6.29
CA TRP A 324 -26.30 15.95 -6.11
C TRP A 324 -27.17 16.97 -6.85
N SER A 325 -27.47 18.10 -6.21
CA SER A 325 -28.14 19.24 -6.87
C SER A 325 -27.22 19.93 -7.89
N ASN A 326 -25.93 20.00 -7.55
CA ASN A 326 -24.86 20.45 -8.41
C ASN A 326 -23.66 19.49 -8.33
N PRO A 327 -23.43 18.62 -9.34
CA PRO A 327 -22.35 17.63 -9.28
C PRO A 327 -20.95 18.25 -9.26
N TRP A 328 -20.81 19.52 -9.66
CA TRP A 328 -19.55 20.27 -9.67
C TRP A 328 -19.27 21.06 -8.37
N GLY A 329 -20.18 21.05 -7.39
CA GLY A 329 -19.86 21.50 -6.03
C GLY A 329 -20.99 22.17 -5.23
N GLY A 330 -20.90 22.03 -3.91
CA GLY A 330 -21.76 22.70 -2.94
C GLY A 330 -21.27 22.45 -1.51
N THR A 331 -22.19 22.35 -0.54
CA THR A 331 -21.84 21.85 0.81
C THR A 331 -21.27 20.43 0.69
N GLY A 332 -20.26 20.09 1.49
CA GLY A 332 -19.75 18.71 1.54
C GLY A 332 -18.90 18.25 0.34
N GLY A 333 -18.53 19.13 -0.60
CA GLY A 333 -17.56 18.84 -1.67
C GLY A 333 -18.17 18.77 -3.07
N THR A 334 -17.74 17.81 -3.89
CA THR A 334 -18.33 17.48 -5.19
C THR A 334 -18.72 15.99 -5.27
N LEU A 335 -19.56 15.64 -6.26
CA LEU A 335 -19.85 14.24 -6.60
C LEU A 335 -18.57 13.45 -6.93
N PHE A 336 -17.61 14.10 -7.60
CA PHE A 336 -16.38 13.44 -8.06
C PHE A 336 -15.49 13.06 -6.88
N ASP A 337 -15.32 13.96 -5.90
CA ASP A 337 -14.55 13.67 -4.68
C ASP A 337 -15.16 12.48 -3.92
N PHE A 338 -16.49 12.38 -3.89
CA PHE A 338 -17.20 11.30 -3.23
C PHE A 338 -16.96 9.94 -3.93
N ILE A 339 -17.04 9.90 -5.26
CA ILE A 339 -16.74 8.69 -6.04
C ILE A 339 -15.26 8.31 -5.92
N ASP A 340 -14.34 9.26 -6.10
CA ASP A 340 -12.90 9.02 -6.00
C ASP A 340 -12.52 8.51 -4.60
N LYS A 341 -13.18 8.98 -3.53
CA LYS A 341 -12.97 8.49 -2.16
C LYS A 341 -13.62 7.13 -1.89
N CYS A 342 -14.80 6.86 -2.46
CA CYS A 342 -15.37 5.51 -2.42
C CYS A 342 -14.41 4.51 -3.08
N ASP A 343 -13.80 4.88 -4.21
CA ASP A 343 -12.81 4.05 -4.90
C ASP A 343 -11.55 3.83 -4.05
N GLU A 344 -10.99 4.89 -3.43
CA GLU A 344 -9.85 4.78 -2.48
C GLU A 344 -10.13 3.88 -1.25
N LEU A 345 -11.41 3.78 -0.84
CA LEU A 345 -11.88 2.98 0.29
C LEU A 345 -12.47 1.62 -0.13
N ASN A 346 -12.51 1.31 -1.42
CA ASN A 346 -13.11 0.10 -2.01
C ASN A 346 -14.62 -0.06 -1.73
N TYR A 347 -15.33 1.05 -1.64
CA TYR A 347 -16.78 1.09 -1.44
C TYR A 347 -17.53 0.95 -2.75
N ARG A 348 -18.54 0.06 -2.80
CA ARG A 348 -19.35 -0.17 -4.00
C ARG A 348 -20.23 1.05 -4.29
N VAL A 349 -20.22 1.51 -5.55
CA VAL A 349 -21.21 2.44 -6.11
C VAL A 349 -21.54 1.94 -7.52
N ASP A 350 -22.77 1.45 -7.71
CA ASP A 350 -23.19 0.72 -8.91
C ASP A 350 -23.68 1.64 -10.04
N PHE A 351 -24.11 2.86 -9.69
CA PHE A 351 -24.51 3.93 -10.61
C PHE A 351 -24.44 5.30 -9.93
N VAL A 352 -24.47 6.38 -10.71
CA VAL A 352 -24.43 7.76 -10.23
C VAL A 352 -25.80 8.41 -10.39
N ALA A 353 -26.33 8.99 -9.30
CA ALA A 353 -27.58 9.74 -9.27
C ALA A 353 -27.33 11.26 -9.41
N LEU A 354 -28.19 11.94 -10.17
CA LEU A 354 -28.06 13.35 -10.53
C LEU A 354 -29.40 14.08 -10.54
N HIS A 355 -29.43 15.33 -10.07
CA HIS A 355 -30.54 16.24 -10.33
C HIS A 355 -30.17 17.24 -11.46
N CYS A 356 -31.03 17.33 -12.47
CA CYS A 356 -30.77 18.06 -13.70
C CYS A 356 -31.89 19.07 -14.01
N TYR A 357 -31.92 20.18 -13.27
CA TYR A 357 -32.78 21.33 -13.57
C TYR A 357 -32.09 22.30 -14.56
N TRP A 358 -31.55 21.79 -15.66
CA TRP A 358 -30.66 22.55 -16.55
C TRP A 358 -31.41 23.34 -17.62
N GLY A 359 -32.23 24.29 -17.17
CA GLY A 359 -33.02 25.17 -18.00
C GLY A 359 -32.19 25.94 -19.02
N GLY A 360 -32.69 26.03 -20.26
CA GLY A 360 -32.06 26.81 -21.33
C GLY A 360 -30.79 26.20 -21.94
N LYS A 361 -30.28 25.06 -21.45
CA LYS A 361 -29.22 24.30 -22.13
C LYS A 361 -29.78 23.60 -23.38
N SER A 362 -29.00 23.59 -24.46
CA SER A 362 -29.33 22.79 -25.65
C SER A 362 -29.20 21.28 -25.36
N PRO A 363 -29.89 20.42 -26.12
CA PRO A 363 -29.72 18.96 -26.03
C PRO A 363 -28.25 18.51 -26.18
N GLN A 364 -27.46 19.17 -27.03
CA GLN A 364 -26.05 18.85 -27.17
C GLN A 364 -25.26 19.14 -25.89
N ASN A 365 -25.59 20.23 -25.16
CA ASN A 365 -24.94 20.54 -23.90
C ASN A 365 -25.35 19.55 -22.80
N TRP A 366 -26.62 19.16 -22.73
CA TRP A 366 -27.09 18.06 -21.88
C TRP A 366 -26.30 16.77 -22.13
N TYR A 367 -26.13 16.37 -23.40
CA TYR A 367 -25.34 15.19 -23.74
C TYR A 367 -23.87 15.33 -23.32
N ASN A 368 -23.25 16.49 -23.58
CA ASN A 368 -21.85 16.72 -23.25
C ASN A 368 -21.59 16.66 -21.73
N ASP A 369 -22.46 17.28 -20.94
CA ASP A 369 -22.32 17.32 -19.48
C ASP A 369 -22.56 15.93 -18.85
N LEU A 370 -23.60 15.22 -19.28
CA LEU A 370 -23.85 13.85 -18.83
C LEU A 370 -22.73 12.90 -19.28
N LYS A 371 -22.24 13.03 -20.52
CA LYS A 371 -21.09 12.27 -21.01
C LYS A 371 -19.84 12.52 -20.16
N TYR A 372 -19.56 13.79 -19.81
CA TYR A 372 -18.44 14.15 -18.94
C TYR A 372 -18.58 13.49 -17.56
N ILE A 373 -19.75 13.55 -16.92
CA ILE A 373 -19.97 12.92 -15.61
C ILE A 373 -19.80 11.40 -15.71
N HIS A 374 -20.35 10.76 -16.74
CA HIS A 374 -20.17 9.33 -17.00
C HIS A 374 -18.69 8.97 -17.19
N GLU A 375 -17.95 9.71 -18.02
CA GLU A 375 -16.54 9.43 -18.29
C GLU A 375 -15.63 9.72 -17.08
N ARG A 376 -15.95 10.74 -16.25
CA ARG A 376 -15.17 11.03 -15.05
C ARG A 376 -15.42 10.04 -13.92
N THR A 377 -16.67 9.61 -13.74
CA THR A 377 -17.03 8.65 -12.68
C THR A 377 -16.87 7.21 -13.13
N GLY A 378 -16.85 6.93 -14.43
CA GLY A 378 -16.86 5.57 -15.00
C GLY A 378 -18.17 4.81 -14.80
N ARG A 379 -19.23 5.45 -14.25
CA ARG A 379 -20.46 4.77 -13.80
C ARG A 379 -21.67 5.13 -14.67
N PRO A 380 -22.65 4.25 -14.87
CA PRO A 380 -23.90 4.61 -15.54
C PRO A 380 -24.69 5.66 -14.74
N LEU A 381 -25.51 6.45 -15.43
CA LEU A 381 -26.20 7.61 -14.84
C LEU A 381 -27.69 7.38 -14.68
N TRP A 382 -28.21 7.79 -13.53
CA TRP A 382 -29.63 7.91 -13.21
C TRP A 382 -29.93 9.39 -12.94
N ILE A 383 -30.79 9.99 -13.75
CA ILE A 383 -31.23 11.38 -13.54
C ILE A 383 -32.47 11.31 -12.66
N THR A 384 -32.29 11.33 -11.35
CA THR A 384 -33.35 11.07 -10.35
C THR A 384 -34.32 12.24 -10.20
N GLU A 385 -33.90 13.45 -10.53
CA GLU A 385 -34.83 14.55 -10.76
C GLU A 385 -34.42 15.31 -12.01
N TRP A 386 -35.37 15.64 -12.87
CA TRP A 386 -35.14 16.65 -13.89
C TRP A 386 -36.42 17.34 -14.32
N ASN A 387 -36.23 18.56 -14.83
CA ASN A 387 -37.14 19.26 -15.71
C ASN A 387 -36.29 20.29 -16.49
N ASN A 388 -36.86 20.97 -17.49
CA ASN A 388 -36.17 22.01 -18.25
C ASN A 388 -36.09 23.32 -17.42
N GLY A 389 -35.32 23.28 -16.34
CA GLY A 389 -35.32 24.30 -15.29
C GLY A 389 -36.48 24.13 -14.29
N ALA A 390 -36.62 25.09 -13.38
CA ALA A 390 -37.55 25.02 -12.25
C ALA A 390 -37.92 26.43 -11.72
N ASN A 391 -38.52 26.51 -10.53
CA ASN A 391 -38.94 27.79 -9.93
C ASN A 391 -37.76 28.68 -9.50
N TRP A 392 -36.60 28.06 -9.30
CA TRP A 392 -35.35 28.62 -8.77
C TRP A 392 -34.25 28.78 -9.83
N THR A 393 -34.51 28.47 -11.10
CA THR A 393 -33.53 28.61 -12.19
C THR A 393 -33.71 29.94 -12.94
N THR A 394 -32.72 30.33 -13.74
CA THR A 394 -32.52 31.71 -14.23
C THR A 394 -32.50 31.85 -15.75
N GLU A 395 -32.89 30.81 -16.49
CA GLU A 395 -33.02 30.87 -17.94
C GLU A 395 -34.13 31.83 -18.40
N TRP A 396 -34.01 32.29 -19.66
CA TRP A 396 -34.87 33.34 -20.23
C TRP A 396 -36.34 32.95 -20.46
N TRP A 397 -36.71 31.69 -20.23
CA TRP A 397 -38.07 31.18 -20.40
C TRP A 397 -38.59 30.63 -19.04
N PRO A 398 -39.88 30.71 -18.71
CA PRO A 398 -41.02 31.12 -19.54
C PRO A 398 -41.01 32.63 -19.80
N ASP A 399 -42.00 33.09 -20.57
CA ASP A 399 -42.30 34.52 -20.68
C ASP A 399 -42.60 35.15 -19.30
N ALA A 400 -42.92 36.44 -19.25
CA ALA A 400 -43.23 37.17 -18.00
C ALA A 400 -44.30 36.52 -17.09
N SER A 401 -45.06 35.54 -17.59
CA SER A 401 -45.96 34.68 -16.80
C SER A 401 -45.44 33.25 -16.70
N LYS A 402 -45.43 32.72 -15.47
CA LYS A 402 -45.10 31.32 -15.13
C LYS A 402 -46.26 30.34 -15.36
N ALA A 403 -47.43 30.84 -15.78
CA ALA A 403 -48.64 30.05 -16.01
C ALA A 403 -48.54 29.17 -17.27
N TYR A 404 -49.42 28.17 -17.35
CA TYR A 404 -49.58 27.31 -18.52
C TYR A 404 -50.31 28.03 -19.67
N THR A 405 -49.57 28.86 -20.42
CA THR A 405 -50.03 29.49 -21.66
C THR A 405 -49.68 28.64 -22.88
N ASP A 406 -50.37 28.82 -24.00
CA ASP A 406 -50.07 28.15 -25.28
C ASP A 406 -48.60 28.29 -25.71
N ALA A 407 -47.99 29.45 -25.50
CA ALA A 407 -46.59 29.71 -25.83
C ALA A 407 -45.65 28.88 -24.93
N ASN A 408 -45.86 28.96 -23.62
CA ASN A 408 -45.11 28.22 -22.61
C ASN A 408 -45.24 26.70 -22.81
N ALA A 409 -46.45 26.20 -23.06
CA ALA A 409 -46.74 24.78 -23.28
C ALA A 409 -46.01 24.23 -24.52
N ARG A 410 -45.97 25.00 -25.63
CA ARG A 410 -45.23 24.64 -26.85
C ARG A 410 -43.71 24.71 -26.63
N LYS A 411 -43.23 25.71 -25.87
CA LYS A 411 -41.80 25.84 -25.52
C LYS A 411 -41.33 24.66 -24.68
N GLN A 412 -42.05 24.30 -23.62
CA GLN A 412 -41.75 23.14 -22.79
C GLN A 412 -41.76 21.84 -23.59
N LEU A 413 -42.79 21.62 -24.44
CA LEU A 413 -42.85 20.44 -25.32
C LEU A 413 -41.63 20.32 -26.25
N ASN A 414 -41.21 21.42 -26.86
CA ASN A 414 -40.11 21.41 -27.83
C ASN A 414 -38.76 21.11 -27.17
N ASP A 415 -38.46 21.74 -26.04
CA ASP A 415 -37.22 21.50 -25.30
C ASP A 415 -37.22 20.08 -24.69
N LEU A 416 -38.34 19.64 -24.10
CA LEU A 416 -38.48 18.30 -23.51
C LEU A 416 -38.27 17.19 -24.55
N LYS A 417 -38.75 17.36 -25.79
CA LYS A 417 -38.42 16.45 -26.91
C LYS A 417 -36.91 16.34 -27.15
N GLY A 418 -36.21 17.47 -27.17
CA GLY A 418 -34.77 17.51 -27.37
C GLY A 418 -34.00 16.84 -26.22
N ILE A 419 -34.41 17.08 -24.98
CA ILE A 419 -33.79 16.46 -23.79
C ILE A 419 -34.08 14.96 -23.75
N LEU A 420 -35.32 14.52 -23.99
CA LEU A 420 -35.67 13.09 -24.05
C LEU A 420 -34.87 12.34 -25.12
N GLN A 421 -34.67 12.93 -26.31
CA GLN A 421 -33.83 12.33 -27.35
C GLN A 421 -32.42 12.00 -26.83
N VAL A 422 -31.84 12.86 -25.97
CA VAL A 422 -30.55 12.61 -25.32
C VAL A 422 -30.67 11.49 -24.29
N LEU A 423 -31.61 11.58 -23.35
CA LEU A 423 -31.74 10.63 -22.25
C LEU A 423 -32.08 9.21 -22.74
N ASP A 424 -32.89 9.09 -23.79
CA ASP A 424 -33.23 7.81 -24.42
C ASP A 424 -32.07 7.20 -25.20
N THR A 425 -31.34 7.98 -26.01
CA THR A 425 -30.28 7.44 -26.88
C THR A 425 -28.89 7.36 -26.25
N ALA A 426 -28.62 8.12 -25.18
CA ALA A 426 -27.37 8.02 -24.43
C ALA A 426 -27.27 6.63 -23.77
N SER A 427 -26.40 5.77 -24.31
CA SER A 427 -26.22 4.39 -23.83
C SER A 427 -25.70 4.27 -22.38
N PHE A 428 -25.21 5.37 -21.80
CA PHE A 428 -24.72 5.49 -20.42
C PHE A 428 -25.75 6.11 -19.45
N VAL A 429 -26.89 6.59 -19.96
CA VAL A 429 -28.04 6.94 -19.12
C VAL A 429 -28.92 5.70 -19.00
N GLU A 430 -29.09 5.18 -17.80
CA GLU A 430 -29.95 4.02 -17.53
C GLU A 430 -31.38 4.44 -17.20
N ARG A 431 -31.57 5.48 -16.37
CA ARG A 431 -32.90 5.94 -15.96
C ARG A 431 -32.99 7.45 -15.86
N TYR A 432 -34.19 7.99 -16.03
CA TYR A 432 -34.50 9.39 -15.81
C TYR A 432 -35.91 9.57 -15.25
N PHE A 433 -36.05 10.36 -14.20
CA PHE A 433 -37.29 10.53 -13.44
C PHE A 433 -37.73 11.99 -13.53
N ILE A 434 -38.84 12.25 -14.22
CA ILE A 434 -39.33 13.61 -14.42
C ILE A 434 -39.92 14.15 -13.10
N TYR A 435 -39.51 15.35 -12.71
CA TYR A 435 -40.03 16.05 -11.53
C TYR A 435 -41.10 17.08 -11.95
N ASP A 436 -42.28 16.94 -11.33
CA ASP A 436 -43.52 17.57 -11.78
C ASP A 436 -43.86 18.86 -11.00
N TRP A 437 -43.39 18.97 -9.75
CA TRP A 437 -43.74 20.02 -8.80
C TRP A 437 -42.92 21.30 -8.99
N VAL A 438 -43.04 21.87 -10.19
CA VAL A 438 -42.45 23.14 -10.61
C VAL A 438 -43.55 24.13 -11.05
N GLN A 439 -43.21 25.13 -11.85
CA GLN A 439 -44.14 26.10 -12.43
C GLN A 439 -45.13 25.39 -13.38
N ASP A 440 -46.40 25.82 -13.45
CA ASP A 440 -47.43 25.27 -14.35
C ASP A 440 -46.96 25.14 -15.81
N CYS A 441 -46.16 26.09 -16.30
CA CYS A 441 -45.56 26.05 -17.64
C CYS A 441 -44.61 24.85 -17.90
N ARG A 442 -44.13 24.18 -16.86
CA ARG A 442 -43.23 23.00 -16.91
C ARG A 442 -43.89 21.70 -16.43
N ALA A 443 -45.09 21.79 -15.84
CA ALA A 443 -45.82 20.64 -15.34
C ALA A 443 -46.15 19.62 -16.46
N MET A 444 -46.16 18.36 -16.09
CA MET A 444 -46.57 17.22 -16.92
C MET A 444 -48.05 16.91 -16.68
N VAL A 445 -48.51 17.05 -15.43
CA VAL A 445 -49.91 16.92 -15.03
C VAL A 445 -50.35 18.21 -14.34
N LEU A 446 -51.45 18.81 -14.79
CA LEU A 446 -52.04 20.00 -14.17
C LEU A 446 -53.54 19.77 -13.98
N ASN A 447 -54.05 19.96 -12.75
CA ASN A 447 -55.45 19.72 -12.38
C ASN A 447 -55.98 18.33 -12.81
N GLY A 448 -55.13 17.29 -12.72
CA GLY A 448 -55.47 15.92 -13.11
C GLY A 448 -55.58 15.69 -14.63
N GLN A 449 -55.06 16.60 -15.45
CA GLN A 449 -55.01 16.47 -16.91
C GLN A 449 -53.56 16.56 -17.41
N LEU A 450 -53.24 15.81 -18.47
CA LEU A 450 -51.92 15.87 -19.09
C LEU A 450 -51.72 17.19 -19.85
N THR A 451 -50.59 17.84 -19.61
CA THR A 451 -50.12 18.96 -20.45
C THR A 451 -49.63 18.46 -21.81
N LEU A 452 -49.32 19.36 -22.75
CA LEU A 452 -48.73 18.97 -24.03
C LEU A 452 -47.42 18.17 -23.85
N ALA A 453 -46.60 18.56 -22.87
CA ALA A 453 -45.37 17.86 -22.52
C ALA A 453 -45.66 16.52 -21.80
N GLY A 454 -46.64 16.51 -20.88
CA GLY A 454 -47.14 15.30 -20.23
C GLY A 454 -47.62 14.25 -21.22
N ALA A 455 -48.44 14.63 -22.18
CA ALA A 455 -48.94 13.74 -23.23
C ALA A 455 -47.80 13.14 -24.07
N TYR A 456 -46.79 13.95 -24.42
CA TYR A 456 -45.62 13.44 -25.14
C TYR A 456 -44.80 12.47 -24.30
N TYR A 457 -44.50 12.79 -23.04
CA TYR A 457 -43.77 11.90 -22.13
C TYR A 457 -44.51 10.59 -21.88
N SER A 458 -45.83 10.66 -21.70
CA SER A 458 -46.72 9.51 -21.53
C SER A 458 -46.71 8.58 -22.75
N ALA A 459 -46.75 9.16 -23.95
CA ALA A 459 -46.66 8.44 -25.22
C ALA A 459 -45.24 7.95 -25.58
N ASN A 460 -44.18 8.57 -25.04
CA ASN A 460 -42.80 8.24 -25.39
C ASN A 460 -42.45 6.79 -25.00
N LYS A 461 -41.91 6.03 -25.96
CA LYS A 461 -41.46 4.64 -25.76
C LYS A 461 -39.95 4.60 -25.57
N SER A 462 -39.52 5.02 -24.39
CA SER A 462 -38.12 4.93 -23.97
C SER A 462 -37.64 3.48 -23.96
N GLN A 463 -36.37 3.25 -24.28
CA GLN A 463 -35.76 1.91 -24.28
C GLN A 463 -35.79 1.26 -22.87
N ILE A 464 -35.46 -0.04 -22.79
CA ILE A 464 -35.19 -0.71 -21.50
C ILE A 464 -34.03 0.02 -20.79
N ALA A 465 -34.13 0.13 -19.46
CA ALA A 465 -33.26 0.94 -18.63
C ALA A 465 -31.83 0.42 -18.53
N TYR A 466 -31.67 -0.84 -18.11
CA TYR A 466 -30.36 -1.45 -17.88
C TYR A 466 -29.65 -1.77 -19.20
N ASN A 467 -28.32 -1.66 -19.19
CA ASN A 467 -27.47 -1.97 -20.32
C ASN A 467 -26.22 -2.69 -19.82
N GLY A 468 -26.19 -4.03 -19.95
CA GLY A 468 -25.05 -4.84 -19.49
C GLY A 468 -23.68 -4.41 -20.03
N ASN A 469 -23.63 -3.76 -21.20
CA ASN A 469 -22.40 -3.19 -21.77
C ASN A 469 -21.87 -1.97 -20.97
N ARG A 470 -22.58 -1.53 -19.93
CA ARG A 470 -22.24 -0.44 -19.00
C ARG A 470 -22.26 -0.92 -17.54
N GLU A 471 -22.24 -2.23 -17.29
CA GLU A 471 -22.12 -2.72 -15.92
C GLU A 471 -20.85 -2.18 -15.24
N VAL A 472 -20.95 -1.89 -13.94
CA VAL A 472 -19.80 -1.54 -13.13
C VAL A 472 -19.30 -2.83 -12.49
N VAL A 473 -18.06 -3.21 -12.79
CA VAL A 473 -17.35 -4.26 -12.04
C VAL A 473 -16.53 -3.55 -10.97
N PRO A 474 -16.86 -3.71 -9.67
CA PRO A 474 -16.08 -3.09 -8.60
C PRO A 474 -14.63 -3.57 -8.64
N HIS A 475 -13.72 -2.66 -8.32
CA HIS A 475 -12.29 -2.94 -8.19
C HIS A 475 -11.88 -2.92 -6.72
N TRP A 476 -10.72 -3.50 -6.40
CA TRP A 476 -10.14 -3.46 -5.07
C TRP A 476 -8.73 -2.88 -5.12
N ASN A 477 -8.53 -1.74 -4.47
CA ASN A 477 -7.23 -1.10 -4.27
C ASN A 477 -6.55 -1.76 -3.07
N TYR A 478 -5.72 -2.76 -3.36
CA TYR A 478 -4.96 -3.48 -2.35
C TYR A 478 -3.89 -2.59 -1.70
N LYS A 479 -3.80 -2.64 -0.36
CA LYS A 479 -2.92 -1.79 0.45
C LYS A 479 -1.78 -2.61 1.06
N PRO A 480 -0.53 -2.12 1.03
CA PRO A 480 0.60 -2.87 1.57
C PRO A 480 0.50 -3.01 3.10
N PRO A 481 0.96 -4.13 3.68
CA PRO A 481 0.97 -4.33 5.13
C PRO A 481 2.03 -3.44 5.80
N VAL A 482 1.76 -2.97 7.03
CA VAL A 482 2.71 -2.15 7.80
C VAL A 482 3.34 -2.99 8.90
N LEU A 483 4.66 -3.20 8.84
CA LEU A 483 5.45 -3.92 9.85
C LEU A 483 5.75 -3.05 11.09
N SER A 484 5.78 -3.73 12.24
CA SER A 484 6.20 -3.24 13.56
C SER A 484 7.03 -4.31 14.27
N SER A 485 7.92 -3.92 15.17
CA SER A 485 8.74 -4.84 15.98
C SER A 485 8.79 -4.40 17.44
N ARG A 486 8.67 -5.34 18.37
CA ARG A 486 8.89 -5.10 19.81
C ARG A 486 9.44 -6.34 20.51
N TYR A 487 10.23 -6.16 21.56
CA TYR A 487 10.65 -7.28 22.41
C TYR A 487 9.45 -7.90 23.17
N PHE A 488 9.50 -9.23 23.32
CA PHE A 488 8.49 -10.03 23.99
C PHE A 488 9.19 -10.95 25.02
N SER A 489 9.17 -10.51 26.26
CA SER A 489 9.98 -11.06 27.36
C SER A 489 9.59 -12.48 27.80
N LEU A 490 8.34 -12.90 27.58
CA LEU A 490 7.85 -14.22 28.01
C LEU A 490 8.51 -15.38 27.24
N SER A 491 9.02 -15.14 26.04
CA SER A 491 9.67 -16.15 25.19
C SER A 491 11.01 -15.69 24.63
N ASN A 492 11.65 -14.69 25.27
CA ASN A 492 12.91 -14.07 24.84
C ASN A 492 12.99 -13.83 23.31
N ALA A 493 12.00 -13.13 22.74
CA ALA A 493 11.85 -13.01 21.29
C ALA A 493 11.56 -11.58 20.83
N ILE A 494 11.82 -11.28 19.55
CA ILE A 494 11.26 -10.11 18.87
C ILE A 494 9.91 -10.49 18.28
N ARG A 495 8.84 -9.86 18.77
CA ARG A 495 7.53 -9.92 18.11
C ARG A 495 7.51 -8.97 16.93
N VAL A 496 7.58 -9.53 15.73
CA VAL A 496 7.39 -8.83 14.46
C VAL A 496 5.92 -8.97 14.09
N GLY A 497 5.17 -7.87 14.08
CA GLY A 497 3.72 -7.86 13.79
C GLY A 497 3.36 -6.89 12.67
N TRP A 498 2.30 -7.18 11.94
CA TRP A 498 1.83 -6.34 10.84
C TRP A 498 0.35 -6.00 10.92
N THR A 499 -0.03 -4.93 10.22
CA THR A 499 -1.42 -4.67 9.84
C THR A 499 -1.74 -5.32 8.50
N ASP A 500 -3.01 -5.68 8.31
CA ASP A 500 -3.57 -5.96 7.00
C ASP A 500 -4.93 -5.26 6.89
N SER A 501 -5.14 -4.54 5.79
CA SER A 501 -6.39 -3.83 5.51
C SER A 501 -7.15 -4.40 4.30
N ASN A 502 -6.66 -5.51 3.74
CA ASN A 502 -7.28 -6.25 2.65
C ASN A 502 -8.18 -7.40 3.16
N GLY A 503 -8.03 -7.79 4.43
CA GLY A 503 -8.82 -8.86 5.05
C GLY A 503 -8.67 -10.20 4.32
N GLU A 504 -9.79 -10.86 4.04
CA GLU A 504 -9.87 -12.15 3.30
C GLU A 504 -9.30 -12.09 1.89
N LEU A 505 -9.10 -10.89 1.32
CA LEU A 505 -8.50 -10.71 0.00
C LEU A 505 -6.96 -10.85 0.04
N SER A 506 -6.38 -11.07 1.21
CA SER A 506 -5.00 -11.54 1.38
C SER A 506 -4.94 -13.06 1.29
N ARG A 507 -3.92 -13.60 0.60
CA ARG A 507 -3.77 -15.05 0.39
C ARG A 507 -2.52 -15.65 1.02
N LYS A 508 -1.45 -14.87 1.18
CA LYS A 508 -0.19 -15.37 1.76
C LYS A 508 0.68 -14.26 2.31
N TYR A 509 1.26 -14.49 3.49
CA TYR A 509 2.37 -13.72 4.02
C TYR A 509 3.70 -14.44 3.82
N THR A 510 4.77 -13.68 3.58
CA THR A 510 6.16 -14.15 3.59
C THR A 510 7.02 -13.08 4.27
N LEU A 511 7.46 -13.37 5.49
CA LEU A 511 8.33 -12.52 6.30
C LEU A 511 9.78 -12.95 6.07
N GLU A 512 10.60 -11.98 5.72
CA GLU A 512 12.03 -12.17 5.48
C GLU A 512 12.85 -11.35 6.48
N LYS A 513 13.95 -11.95 6.95
CA LYS A 513 14.94 -11.34 7.83
C LYS A 513 16.28 -11.28 7.12
N LYS A 514 17.10 -10.27 7.42
CA LYS A 514 18.54 -10.29 7.16
C LYS A 514 19.30 -9.86 8.40
N VAL A 515 20.55 -10.31 8.52
CA VAL A 515 21.50 -9.84 9.53
C VAL A 515 22.55 -8.96 8.84
N ASN A 516 22.82 -7.78 9.39
CA ASN A 516 23.81 -6.82 8.91
C ASN A 516 23.72 -6.55 7.39
N ARG A 517 24.79 -6.84 6.65
CA ARG A 517 24.89 -6.63 5.19
C ARG A 517 24.56 -7.90 4.37
N GLY A 518 24.08 -8.96 5.02
CA GLY A 518 23.67 -10.21 4.37
C GLY A 518 22.40 -10.10 3.52
N SER A 519 22.03 -11.21 2.89
CA SER A 519 20.81 -11.35 2.09
C SER A 519 19.55 -11.50 2.95
N PHE A 520 18.39 -11.22 2.36
CA PHE A 520 17.10 -11.53 2.98
C PHE A 520 16.77 -13.02 2.82
N GLU A 521 16.41 -13.67 3.93
CA GLU A 521 16.00 -15.07 4.00
C GLU A 521 14.61 -15.18 4.61
N THR A 522 13.80 -16.15 4.18
CA THR A 522 12.44 -16.35 4.69
C THR A 522 12.48 -16.96 6.08
N VAL A 523 11.94 -16.26 7.08
CA VAL A 523 11.81 -16.74 8.47
C VAL A 523 10.39 -17.20 8.83
N TYR A 524 9.39 -16.75 8.07
CA TYR A 524 8.00 -17.18 8.25
C TYR A 524 7.24 -17.06 6.93
N ALA A 525 6.42 -18.06 6.60
CA ALA A 525 5.47 -17.98 5.50
C ALA A 525 4.18 -18.71 5.89
N SER A 526 3.03 -18.12 5.57
CA SER A 526 1.71 -18.67 5.93
C SER A 526 0.64 -18.24 4.93
N GLU A 527 -0.23 -19.17 4.57
CA GLU A 527 -1.47 -18.92 3.82
C GLU A 527 -2.68 -18.70 4.77
N ASP A 528 -2.54 -19.08 6.05
CA ASP A 528 -3.42 -18.59 7.13
C ASP A 528 -3.06 -17.12 7.41
N VAL A 529 -3.91 -16.22 6.90
CA VAL A 529 -3.77 -14.77 7.00
C VAL A 529 -4.40 -14.18 8.29
N SER A 530 -5.01 -15.00 9.15
CA SER A 530 -5.45 -14.55 10.48
C SER A 530 -4.27 -14.22 11.41
N LYS A 531 -3.10 -14.82 11.13
CA LYS A 531 -1.86 -14.63 11.89
C LYS A 531 -1.12 -13.35 11.47
N LEU A 532 -1.33 -12.30 12.24
CA LEU A 532 -0.74 -10.96 12.05
C LEU A 532 0.60 -10.72 12.80
N PHE A 533 1.29 -11.78 13.22
CA PHE A 533 2.63 -11.67 13.81
C PHE A 533 3.44 -12.97 13.77
N TYR A 534 4.75 -12.81 13.94
CA TYR A 534 5.76 -13.84 14.18
C TYR A 534 6.58 -13.50 15.43
N LEU A 535 7.11 -14.52 16.12
CA LEU A 535 8.06 -14.37 17.23
C LEU A 535 9.42 -14.90 16.78
N ASP A 536 10.38 -14.01 16.51
CA ASP A 536 11.76 -14.40 16.16
C ASP A 536 12.58 -14.57 17.45
N PRO A 537 13.06 -15.78 17.80
CA PRO A 537 13.78 -16.01 19.05
C PRO A 537 15.12 -15.28 19.13
N LEU A 538 15.47 -14.77 20.31
CA LEU A 538 16.78 -14.16 20.57
C LEU A 538 17.86 -15.18 20.95
N ASP A 539 17.51 -16.39 21.38
CA ASP A 539 18.46 -17.42 21.82
C ASP A 539 19.23 -18.12 20.66
N THR A 540 19.58 -17.37 19.61
CA THR A 540 20.45 -17.82 18.50
C THR A 540 21.86 -17.22 18.58
N ASP A 541 22.85 -17.89 17.99
CA ASP A 541 24.26 -17.45 18.02
C ASP A 541 24.58 -16.34 16.99
N GLU A 542 23.57 -15.79 16.30
CA GLU A 542 23.68 -14.67 15.37
C GLU A 542 23.51 -13.32 16.09
N GLY A 543 24.39 -12.35 15.83
CA GLY A 543 24.34 -11.01 16.41
C GLY A 543 24.55 -9.93 15.36
N GLY A 544 24.05 -8.73 15.65
CA GLY A 544 24.14 -7.55 14.78
C GLY A 544 22.81 -6.82 14.63
N THR A 545 22.66 -6.14 13.50
CA THR A 545 21.46 -5.43 13.06
C THR A 545 20.54 -6.39 12.30
N LEU A 546 19.40 -6.72 12.89
CA LEU A 546 18.34 -7.52 12.28
C LEU A 546 17.39 -6.59 11.51
N THR A 547 17.21 -6.79 10.21
CA THR A 547 16.22 -6.05 9.39
C THR A 547 15.16 -7.00 8.86
N TYR A 548 13.90 -6.63 9.02
CA TYR A 548 12.75 -7.42 8.54
C TYR A 548 12.02 -6.71 7.39
N ARG A 549 11.43 -7.49 6.48
CA ARG A 549 10.45 -7.06 5.48
C ARG A 549 9.37 -8.13 5.30
N LEU A 550 8.15 -7.72 4.96
CA LEU A 550 7.03 -8.62 4.70
C LEU A 550 6.58 -8.46 3.25
N THR A 551 6.29 -9.58 2.60
CA THR A 551 5.60 -9.64 1.32
C THR A 551 4.22 -10.25 1.54
N LEU A 552 3.17 -9.56 1.07
CA LEU A 552 1.79 -10.01 1.02
C LEU A 552 1.45 -10.40 -0.43
N VAL A 553 0.87 -11.58 -0.63
CA VAL A 553 0.24 -11.97 -1.91
C VAL A 553 -1.26 -11.68 -1.82
N PRO A 554 -1.80 -10.73 -2.61
CA PRO A 554 -3.24 -10.48 -2.70
C PRO A 554 -3.96 -11.54 -3.54
N ALA A 555 -5.29 -11.58 -3.44
CA ALA A 555 -6.15 -12.44 -4.25
C ALA A 555 -6.03 -12.14 -5.75
N ARG A 556 -5.73 -10.89 -6.11
CA ARG A 556 -5.45 -10.45 -7.48
C ARG A 556 -4.36 -9.37 -7.50
N GLY A 557 -3.55 -9.39 -8.56
CA GLY A 557 -2.53 -8.36 -8.81
C GLY A 557 -1.12 -8.87 -8.53
N ILE A 558 -0.23 -7.95 -8.17
CA ILE A 558 1.17 -8.24 -7.83
C ILE A 558 1.36 -8.30 -6.31
N PRO A 559 2.37 -9.04 -5.81
CA PRO A 559 2.71 -9.01 -4.39
C PRO A 559 3.04 -7.59 -3.90
N LEU A 560 2.64 -7.31 -2.66
CA LEU A 560 2.82 -6.03 -1.98
C LEU A 560 3.90 -6.15 -0.89
N HIS A 561 4.74 -5.14 -0.75
CA HIS A 561 5.84 -5.14 0.22
C HIS A 561 5.62 -4.10 1.33
N SER A 562 5.97 -4.45 2.56
CA SER A 562 5.89 -3.57 3.72
C SER A 562 7.02 -2.52 3.78
N ASN A 563 6.90 -1.58 4.72
CA ASN A 563 8.06 -0.91 5.30
C ASN A 563 9.05 -1.93 5.91
N ARG A 564 10.27 -1.49 6.16
CA ARG A 564 11.25 -2.26 6.94
C ARG A 564 11.20 -1.86 8.41
N VAL A 565 11.54 -2.80 9.28
CA VAL A 565 11.80 -2.55 10.70
C VAL A 565 13.14 -3.16 11.10
N THR A 566 13.84 -2.50 12.02
CA THR A 566 15.20 -2.85 12.43
C THR A 566 15.26 -3.07 13.95
N CYS A 567 16.03 -4.06 14.38
CA CYS A 567 16.32 -4.37 15.78
C CYS A 567 17.82 -4.69 15.94
N PHE A 568 18.38 -4.44 17.11
CA PHE A 568 19.79 -4.74 17.40
C PHE A 568 19.90 -5.84 18.44
N LYS A 569 20.85 -6.76 18.26
CA LYS A 569 20.99 -7.95 19.08
C LYS A 569 22.46 -8.35 19.26
N THR A 570 22.91 -8.69 20.46
CA THR A 570 24.23 -9.33 20.68
C THR A 570 24.15 -10.85 20.59
N ALA A 571 25.27 -11.52 20.32
CA ALA A 571 25.38 -12.98 20.37
C ALA A 571 26.44 -13.44 21.38
N GLY A 572 26.24 -14.63 21.96
CA GLY A 572 27.20 -15.27 22.85
C GLY A 572 26.55 -16.10 23.96
N THR A 573 27.17 -16.10 25.13
CA THR A 573 26.72 -16.83 26.33
C THR A 573 25.94 -15.91 27.28
N ASP A 574 25.44 -16.45 28.38
CA ASP A 574 24.90 -15.70 29.51
C ASP A 574 25.97 -14.94 30.34
N VAL A 575 27.25 -15.03 29.96
CA VAL A 575 28.39 -14.36 30.63
C VAL A 575 29.15 -13.41 29.71
N ILE A 576 29.29 -13.72 28.42
CA ILE A 576 30.01 -12.87 27.44
C ILE A 576 29.21 -12.85 26.14
N GLN A 577 28.88 -11.64 25.68
CA GLN A 577 28.23 -11.41 24.39
C GLN A 577 28.86 -10.24 23.66
N SER A 578 28.87 -10.32 22.33
CA SER A 578 29.35 -9.26 21.45
C SER A 578 28.52 -9.20 20.17
N ALA A 579 28.65 -8.09 19.44
CA ALA A 579 28.14 -7.92 18.09
C ALA A 579 28.82 -6.73 17.41
N ASP A 580 28.61 -6.62 16.11
CA ASP A 580 28.86 -5.39 15.35
C ASP A 580 27.56 -4.95 14.67
N PHE A 581 27.23 -3.66 14.84
CA PHE A 581 25.97 -3.07 14.41
C PHE A 581 26.16 -2.16 13.21
N ILE A 582 25.34 -2.37 12.18
CA ILE A 582 25.11 -1.38 11.11
C ILE A 582 24.10 -0.35 11.63
N VAL A 583 24.53 0.91 11.79
CA VAL A 583 23.77 2.01 12.40
C VAL A 583 23.54 3.11 11.37
N ASP A 584 22.29 3.38 11.02
CA ASP A 584 21.88 4.34 9.97
C ASP A 584 21.25 5.63 10.50
N ASN A 585 21.15 5.77 11.82
CA ASN A 585 20.50 6.89 12.50
C ASN A 585 21.29 7.35 13.75
N LEU A 586 20.90 8.52 14.28
CA LEU A 586 21.52 9.15 15.47
C LEU A 586 20.63 9.02 16.72
N GLU A 587 19.55 8.24 16.65
CA GLU A 587 18.62 8.07 17.77
C GLU A 587 19.14 7.06 18.81
N ALA A 588 18.55 7.07 20.00
CA ALA A 588 18.91 6.15 21.08
C ALA A 588 18.32 4.74 20.84
N ASN A 589 19.06 3.92 20.09
CA ASN A 589 18.71 2.55 19.69
C ASN A 589 18.71 1.60 20.90
N THR A 590 17.81 0.61 20.90
CA THR A 590 17.76 -0.45 21.93
C THR A 590 18.36 -1.74 21.38
N VAL A 591 19.24 -2.35 22.16
CA VAL A 591 19.89 -3.63 21.87
C VAL A 591 19.40 -4.67 22.88
N TYR A 592 19.05 -5.85 22.38
CA TYR A 592 18.67 -6.99 23.21
C TYR A 592 19.81 -7.99 23.31
N PHE A 593 20.03 -8.52 24.51
CA PHE A 593 21.00 -9.62 24.68
C PHE A 593 20.38 -10.92 24.13
N SER A 594 21.16 -11.72 23.39
CA SER A 594 20.71 -13.06 22.94
C SER A 594 20.21 -13.89 24.11
N ARG A 595 21.00 -13.93 25.19
CA ARG A 595 20.71 -14.64 26.43
C ARG A 595 20.65 -13.65 27.59
N LYS A 596 19.76 -13.89 28.56
CA LYS A 596 19.66 -13.08 29.78
C LYS A 596 20.88 -13.29 30.69
N TYR A 597 21.46 -12.22 31.19
CA TYR A 597 22.51 -12.27 32.21
C TYR A 597 21.95 -12.52 33.63
N SER A 598 22.74 -13.15 34.49
CA SER A 598 22.44 -13.31 35.92
C SER A 598 22.57 -12.01 36.72
N THR A 599 23.51 -11.14 36.33
CA THR A 599 23.77 -9.81 36.89
C THR A 599 23.84 -8.78 35.75
N VAL A 600 23.65 -7.49 36.04
CA VAL A 600 23.78 -6.45 35.00
C VAL A 600 25.23 -6.43 34.49
N PRO A 601 25.48 -6.67 33.19
CA PRO A 601 26.84 -6.67 32.64
C PRO A 601 27.38 -5.24 32.49
N LEU A 602 28.70 -5.11 32.40
CA LEU A 602 29.32 -3.87 31.95
C LEU A 602 29.49 -3.91 30.42
N LEU A 603 29.32 -2.74 29.82
CA LEU A 603 29.22 -2.54 28.38
C LEU A 603 30.40 -1.71 27.89
N PHE A 604 31.05 -2.19 26.84
CA PHE A 604 32.15 -1.55 26.13
C PHE A 604 31.72 -1.37 24.68
N LEU A 605 31.59 -0.12 24.25
CA LEU A 605 31.39 0.17 22.83
C LEU A 605 32.73 0.21 22.12
N GLY A 606 32.74 -0.28 20.89
CA GLY A 606 33.81 -0.05 19.94
C GLY A 606 33.89 1.43 19.55
N VAL A 607 34.85 1.73 18.69
CA VAL A 607 34.91 3.03 18.02
C VAL A 607 34.00 3.01 16.80
N PRO A 608 33.21 4.06 16.51
CA PRO A 608 32.43 4.11 15.28
C PRO A 608 33.35 4.13 14.06
N SER A 609 32.93 3.51 12.96
CA SER A 609 33.63 3.66 11.67
C SER A 609 33.67 5.12 11.21
N PHE A 610 34.46 5.42 10.18
CA PHE A 610 34.58 6.74 9.56
C PHE A 610 33.91 6.74 8.17
N GLU A 611 32.64 6.35 8.11
CA GLU A 611 31.85 6.41 6.87
C GLU A 611 31.31 7.84 6.64
N ASN A 612 31.10 8.61 7.71
CA ASN A 612 30.67 10.00 7.67
C ASN A 612 31.69 10.93 8.33
N ALA A 613 31.94 12.08 7.69
CA ALA A 613 32.78 13.16 8.24
C ALA A 613 32.15 13.87 9.46
N VAL A 614 30.94 13.50 9.89
CA VAL A 614 30.28 14.05 11.08
C VAL A 614 31.08 13.66 12.33
N PRO A 615 31.59 14.63 13.12
CA PRO A 615 32.28 14.34 14.35
C PRO A 615 31.26 14.08 15.47
N LEU A 616 31.45 12.95 16.16
CA LEU A 616 30.50 12.40 17.12
C LEU A 616 31.22 11.56 18.18
N THR A 617 30.51 11.31 19.27
CA THR A 617 30.88 10.37 20.35
C THR A 617 29.80 9.29 20.46
N GLN A 618 30.03 8.29 21.31
CA GLN A 618 29.13 7.17 21.55
C GLN A 618 28.95 6.92 23.04
N ARG A 619 27.73 6.59 23.46
CA ARG A 619 27.41 6.28 24.87
C ARG A 619 26.43 5.12 25.00
N VAL A 620 26.42 4.52 26.18
CA VAL A 620 25.47 3.50 26.62
C VAL A 620 24.57 4.08 27.71
N THR A 621 23.29 3.72 27.70
CA THR A 621 22.33 4.06 28.76
C THR A 621 21.39 2.88 29.02
N GLY A 622 20.69 2.88 30.16
CA GLY A 622 19.59 1.95 30.43
C GLY A 622 19.98 0.46 30.40
N VAL A 623 21.17 0.13 30.91
CA VAL A 623 21.66 -1.25 30.97
C VAL A 623 20.84 -2.07 31.98
N THR A 624 20.42 -3.26 31.56
CA THR A 624 19.68 -4.24 32.36
C THR A 624 20.28 -5.64 32.16
N THR A 625 19.64 -6.70 32.69
CA THR A 625 20.05 -8.09 32.41
C THR A 625 19.61 -8.62 31.04
N THR A 626 18.76 -7.88 30.30
CA THR A 626 18.15 -8.32 29.02
C THR A 626 18.38 -7.37 27.85
N SER A 627 18.73 -6.11 28.12
CA SER A 627 18.91 -5.07 27.09
C SER A 627 19.75 -3.91 27.59
N PHE A 628 20.26 -3.12 26.65
CA PHE A 628 20.82 -1.79 26.88
C PHE A 628 20.41 -0.85 25.73
N ARG A 629 20.72 0.44 25.85
CA ARG A 629 20.57 1.42 24.76
C ARG A 629 21.92 2.02 24.42
N PHE A 630 22.13 2.35 23.14
CA PHE A 630 23.26 3.17 22.72
C PHE A 630 22.79 4.32 21.83
N ALA A 631 23.62 5.35 21.71
CA ALA A 631 23.44 6.43 20.75
C ALA A 631 24.80 6.81 20.14
N LEU A 632 24.76 7.34 18.92
CA LEU A 632 25.85 8.12 18.33
C LEU A 632 25.47 9.58 18.46
N ASP A 633 26.16 10.34 19.31
CA ASP A 633 25.84 11.73 19.63
C ASP A 633 26.83 12.67 18.90
N PRO A 634 26.40 13.40 17.84
CA PRO A 634 27.21 14.44 17.23
C PRO A 634 27.42 15.61 18.18
N TRP A 635 28.56 16.28 18.05
CA TRP A 635 28.83 17.51 18.80
C TRP A 635 27.79 18.60 18.48
N LEU A 636 27.37 19.37 19.50
CA LEU A 636 26.29 20.35 19.44
C LEU A 636 26.56 21.49 18.44
N TYR A 637 27.82 21.80 18.14
CA TYR A 637 28.16 22.76 17.08
C TYR A 637 27.76 22.26 15.68
N VAL A 638 27.64 20.94 15.47
CA VAL A 638 27.24 20.33 14.20
C VAL A 638 25.72 20.40 14.02
N LYS A 639 25.25 21.51 13.46
CA LYS A 639 23.82 21.71 13.19
C LYS A 639 23.33 20.76 12.09
N ASN A 640 22.14 20.18 12.29
CA ASN A 640 21.48 19.26 11.35
C ASN A 640 22.32 18.02 10.98
N ALA A 641 23.08 17.48 11.95
CA ALA A 641 23.82 16.24 11.78
C ALA A 641 22.92 15.07 11.33
N ARG A 642 23.44 14.25 10.42
CA ARG A 642 22.79 13.04 9.88
C ARG A 642 23.83 12.06 9.36
N LEU A 643 23.54 10.77 9.39
CA LEU A 643 24.34 9.76 8.72
C LEU A 643 23.84 9.64 7.27
N LEU A 644 24.75 9.75 6.29
CA LEU A 644 24.49 9.53 4.87
C LEU A 644 24.81 8.09 4.46
N ILE A 645 25.78 7.49 5.13
CA ILE A 645 26.19 6.09 4.98
C ILE A 645 26.06 5.45 6.38
N PRO A 646 25.55 4.22 6.52
CA PRO A 646 25.47 3.57 7.83
C PRO A 646 26.86 3.29 8.42
N GLU A 647 27.08 3.72 9.67
CA GLU A 647 28.29 3.43 10.44
C GLU A 647 28.26 1.99 10.99
N GLN A 648 29.44 1.48 11.33
CA GLN A 648 29.65 0.26 12.08
C GLN A 648 30.00 0.61 13.53
N LEU A 649 29.37 -0.07 14.49
CA LEU A 649 29.64 0.09 15.92
C LEU A 649 29.64 -1.28 16.61
N SER A 650 30.81 -1.67 17.10
CA SER A 650 30.99 -2.91 17.84
C SER A 650 30.57 -2.79 19.31
N VAL A 651 30.25 -3.91 19.96
CA VAL A 651 29.98 -3.96 21.40
C VAL A 651 30.53 -5.24 22.04
N LEU A 652 31.00 -5.12 23.28
CA LEU A 652 31.30 -6.23 24.19
C LEU A 652 30.54 -6.02 25.52
N ALA A 653 29.81 -7.05 25.95
CA ALA A 653 29.05 -7.07 27.19
C ALA A 653 29.56 -8.19 28.10
N ILE A 654 30.06 -7.83 29.29
CA ILE A 654 30.76 -8.73 30.21
C ILE A 654 30.63 -8.25 31.67
N PRO A 655 30.34 -9.13 32.65
CA PRO A 655 30.28 -8.77 34.07
C PRO A 655 31.61 -8.23 34.62
N ALA A 656 31.53 -7.43 35.69
CA ALA A 656 32.72 -6.98 36.42
C ALA A 656 33.51 -8.16 37.03
N GLY A 657 34.84 -8.08 36.99
CA GLY A 657 35.73 -9.13 37.49
C GLY A 657 37.12 -9.14 36.86
N SER A 658 37.98 -10.05 37.32
CA SER A 658 39.27 -10.35 36.68
C SER A 658 39.15 -11.58 35.78
N TYR A 659 39.76 -11.52 34.59
CA TYR A 659 39.68 -12.56 33.57
C TYR A 659 41.08 -12.98 33.07
N ASP A 660 41.15 -14.18 32.51
CA ASP A 660 42.28 -14.70 31.73
C ASP A 660 41.72 -15.18 30.38
N PHE A 661 42.14 -14.53 29.29
CA PHE A 661 41.62 -14.75 27.94
C PHE A 661 42.61 -15.53 27.08
N LYS A 662 43.00 -16.73 27.55
CA LYS A 662 44.08 -17.58 27.01
C LYS A 662 45.48 -16.95 27.16
N GLY A 663 45.83 -16.50 28.36
CA GLY A 663 47.16 -15.99 28.69
C GLY A 663 47.29 -14.46 28.68
N ILE A 664 46.26 -13.73 28.24
CA ILE A 664 46.13 -12.29 28.43
C ILE A 664 45.24 -12.04 29.64
N LYS A 665 45.74 -11.37 30.69
CA LYS A 665 44.91 -10.97 31.83
C LYS A 665 44.10 -9.73 31.51
N ALA A 666 42.93 -9.63 32.12
CA ALA A 666 42.11 -8.43 32.06
C ALA A 666 41.35 -8.16 33.36
N GLU A 667 40.94 -6.91 33.54
CA GLU A 667 40.05 -6.47 34.61
C GLU A 667 38.93 -5.59 34.05
N VAL A 668 37.70 -5.92 34.45
CA VAL A 668 36.45 -5.26 34.05
C VAL A 668 35.84 -4.60 35.30
N GLY A 669 35.58 -3.30 35.25
CA GLY A 669 35.02 -2.57 36.38
C GLY A 669 34.29 -1.28 35.98
N ALA A 670 33.77 -0.57 36.98
CA ALA A 670 33.06 0.69 36.80
C ALA A 670 33.45 1.70 37.89
N ILE A 671 33.41 2.98 37.54
CA ILE A 671 33.53 4.11 38.46
C ILE A 671 32.34 5.06 38.24
N SER A 672 31.72 5.52 39.32
CA SER A 672 30.55 6.41 39.30
C SER A 672 30.90 7.79 39.84
N GLY A 673 30.23 8.82 39.31
CA GLY A 673 30.40 10.21 39.75
C GLY A 673 31.59 10.93 39.09
N VAL A 674 32.11 10.41 37.97
CA VAL A 674 33.20 11.05 37.22
C VAL A 674 32.71 12.39 36.65
N THR A 675 33.40 13.48 36.93
CA THR A 675 33.11 14.84 36.43
C THR A 675 34.18 15.28 35.42
N ARG A 676 34.35 16.59 35.16
CA ARG A 676 35.55 17.10 34.47
C ARG A 676 36.83 16.95 35.30
N ASP A 677 36.70 16.70 36.60
CA ASP A 677 37.83 16.48 37.51
C ASP A 677 38.39 15.07 37.36
N TRP A 678 39.71 14.95 37.50
CA TRP A 678 40.41 13.68 37.37
C TRP A 678 40.10 12.75 38.56
N SER A 679 39.51 11.60 38.25
CA SER A 679 39.15 10.55 39.19
C SER A 679 40.09 9.37 39.03
N ALA A 680 40.74 8.93 40.12
CA ALA A 680 41.63 7.78 40.10
C ALA A 680 40.86 6.45 40.16
N VAL A 681 41.31 5.48 39.36
CA VAL A 681 40.82 4.10 39.32
C VAL A 681 41.99 3.18 39.64
N THR A 682 41.83 2.34 40.66
CA THR A 682 42.84 1.34 41.07
C THR A 682 42.37 -0.05 40.64
N PHE A 683 43.27 -0.83 40.04
CA PHE A 683 43.01 -2.22 39.69
C PHE A 683 43.09 -3.13 40.92
N ASN A 684 42.24 -4.15 40.97
CA ASN A 684 42.23 -5.17 42.01
C ASN A 684 43.46 -6.09 41.93
N LYS A 685 44.09 -6.20 40.75
CA LYS A 685 45.35 -6.93 40.55
C LYS A 685 46.35 -6.10 39.74
N HIS A 686 47.63 -6.27 40.04
CA HIS A 686 48.71 -5.71 39.24
C HIS A 686 48.88 -6.48 37.92
N PHE A 687 48.98 -5.75 36.82
CA PHE A 687 49.36 -6.30 35.51
C PHE A 687 50.88 -6.52 35.41
N GLY A 688 51.31 -7.42 34.51
CA GLY A 688 52.75 -7.65 34.26
C GLY A 688 53.41 -6.54 33.45
N GLU A 689 52.61 -5.83 32.66
CA GLU A 689 53.00 -4.72 31.78
C GLU A 689 51.90 -3.65 31.76
N LEU A 690 52.12 -2.53 31.07
CA LEU A 690 51.12 -1.47 30.96
C LEU A 690 49.91 -1.95 30.14
N PRO A 691 48.69 -2.05 30.73
CA PRO A 691 47.53 -2.51 29.99
C PRO A 691 47.06 -1.48 28.95
N VAL A 692 46.24 -1.95 28.01
CA VAL A 692 45.33 -1.10 27.23
C VAL A 692 44.04 -0.94 28.03
N VAL A 693 43.54 0.30 28.17
CA VAL A 693 42.31 0.61 28.90
C VAL A 693 41.27 1.15 27.92
N PHE A 694 40.13 0.47 27.81
CA PHE A 694 38.96 0.95 27.07
C PHE A 694 37.91 1.45 28.06
N CYS A 695 37.41 2.67 27.84
CA CYS A 695 36.34 3.25 28.66
C CYS A 695 35.07 3.46 27.84
N THR A 696 33.91 3.35 28.48
CA THR A 696 32.61 3.66 27.86
C THR A 696 31.75 4.42 28.87
N LEU A 697 31.19 5.54 28.43
CA LEU A 697 30.20 6.31 29.21
C LEU A 697 28.89 5.52 29.26
N ALA A 698 28.43 5.18 30.46
CA ALA A 698 27.40 4.17 30.69
C ALA A 698 26.14 4.68 31.41
N SER A 699 26.05 5.99 31.62
CA SER A 699 24.87 6.67 32.14
C SER A 699 24.41 7.81 31.23
N GLY A 700 23.26 8.39 31.56
CA GLY A 700 22.66 9.53 30.85
C GLY A 700 22.41 10.70 31.80
N GLY A 701 23.41 11.06 32.61
CA GLY A 701 23.35 12.19 33.54
C GLY A 701 23.36 13.55 32.84
N ASN A 702 23.88 13.61 31.61
CA ASN A 702 23.98 14.82 30.81
C ASN A 702 23.22 14.74 29.47
N THR A 703 22.67 15.89 29.06
CA THR A 703 22.03 16.10 27.75
C THR A 703 23.00 16.50 26.65
N VAL A 704 24.26 16.76 26.99
CA VAL A 704 25.33 17.14 26.06
C VAL A 704 26.16 15.91 25.66
N PRO A 705 26.74 15.86 24.45
CA PRO A 705 27.70 14.83 24.04
C PRO A 705 28.96 14.92 24.91
N LEU A 706 29.48 13.78 25.33
CA LEU A 706 30.66 13.65 26.17
C LEU A 706 31.53 12.46 25.72
N THR A 707 32.82 12.51 26.04
CA THR A 707 33.75 11.38 25.91
C THR A 707 34.57 11.24 27.20
N VAL A 708 35.28 10.12 27.36
CA VAL A 708 36.13 9.86 28.53
C VAL A 708 37.57 10.19 28.18
N GLY A 709 38.17 11.14 28.91
CA GLY A 709 39.62 11.34 28.92
C GLY A 709 40.29 10.36 29.88
N ILE A 710 41.44 9.82 29.50
CA ILE A 710 42.25 8.89 30.30
C ILE A 710 43.65 9.49 30.43
N ARG A 711 44.33 9.32 31.58
CA ARG A 711 45.77 9.58 31.72
C ARG A 711 46.40 8.65 32.76
N ASN A 712 47.73 8.73 32.90
CA ASN A 712 48.50 8.05 33.95
C ASN A 712 48.18 6.54 34.06
N VAL A 713 48.06 5.86 32.91
CA VAL A 713 47.87 4.40 32.86
C VAL A 713 49.14 3.71 33.36
N THR A 714 49.01 2.99 34.47
CA THR A 714 50.06 2.20 35.13
C THR A 714 49.67 0.73 35.21
N VAL A 715 50.57 -0.13 35.71
CA VAL A 715 50.26 -1.54 36.02
C VAL A 715 49.25 -1.73 37.16
N SER A 716 48.88 -0.66 37.88
CA SER A 716 48.04 -0.67 39.09
C SER A 716 46.77 0.19 39.01
N GLY A 717 46.59 0.97 37.94
CA GLY A 717 45.46 1.87 37.80
C GLY A 717 45.67 2.94 36.74
N PHE A 718 44.70 3.85 36.63
CA PHE A 718 44.70 5.00 35.73
C PHE A 718 43.87 6.14 36.33
N GLU A 719 43.87 7.32 35.70
CA GLU A 719 42.91 8.39 36.00
C GLU A 719 41.99 8.64 34.81
N CYS A 720 40.72 8.98 35.07
CA CYS A 720 39.78 9.40 34.04
C CYS A 720 38.98 10.66 34.41
N CYS A 721 38.53 11.39 33.39
CA CYS A 721 37.57 12.48 33.52
C CYS A 721 36.61 12.51 32.32
N LEU A 722 35.56 13.32 32.41
CA LEU A 722 34.65 13.60 31.30
C LEU A 722 35.16 14.81 30.50
N LYS A 723 35.25 14.65 29.17
CA LYS A 723 35.59 15.69 28.21
C LYS A 723 34.34 16.08 27.41
N SER A 724 34.15 17.37 27.21
CA SER A 724 33.08 17.97 26.39
C SER A 724 33.67 18.76 25.23
N GLU A 725 32.81 19.37 24.42
CA GLU A 725 33.20 20.51 23.58
C GLU A 725 33.96 21.57 24.41
N GLU A 726 35.03 22.12 23.84
CA GLU A 726 35.91 23.17 24.40
C GLU A 726 35.16 24.48 24.62
N ALA A 727 34.21 24.82 23.73
CA ALA A 727 33.34 25.98 23.89
C ALA A 727 32.22 25.78 24.93
N LEU A 728 31.99 24.56 25.46
CA LEU A 728 30.89 24.30 26.38
C LEU A 728 31.25 24.67 27.83
N THR A 729 30.85 25.88 28.22
CA THR A 729 31.00 26.40 29.60
C THR A 729 29.98 25.86 30.60
N ALA A 730 28.95 25.13 30.15
CA ALA A 730 27.92 24.57 31.02
C ALA A 730 28.50 23.55 32.01
N SER A 731 27.99 23.55 33.25
CA SER A 731 28.28 22.51 34.24
C SER A 731 27.73 21.16 33.77
N ILE A 732 28.45 20.07 34.09
CA ILE A 732 28.03 18.70 33.79
C ILE A 732 27.83 17.92 35.09
N ASN A 733 26.86 17.01 35.08
CA ASN A 733 26.63 16.07 36.17
C ASN A 733 27.69 14.96 36.15
N GLY A 734 27.98 14.39 37.32
CA GLY A 734 28.86 13.21 37.41
C GLY A 734 28.20 11.98 36.78
N GLU A 735 28.96 11.23 35.98
CA GLU A 735 28.48 10.06 35.23
C GLU A 735 29.18 8.76 35.68
N THR A 736 28.66 7.62 35.23
CA THR A 736 29.30 6.30 35.39
C THR A 736 30.07 5.94 34.13
N VAL A 737 31.33 5.55 34.33
CA VAL A 737 32.24 5.06 33.30
C VAL A 737 32.54 3.59 33.57
N HIS A 738 32.28 2.73 32.59
CA HIS A 738 32.81 1.37 32.58
C HIS A 738 34.24 1.40 32.06
N PHE A 739 35.13 0.57 32.63
CA PHE A 739 36.49 0.36 32.14
C PHE A 739 36.80 -1.12 31.92
N PHE A 740 37.59 -1.38 30.88
CA PHE A 740 38.15 -2.69 30.55
C PHE A 740 39.66 -2.53 30.34
N ALA A 741 40.44 -2.99 31.30
CA ALA A 741 41.90 -3.00 31.24
C ALA A 741 42.40 -4.40 30.84
N ILE A 742 43.28 -4.51 29.86
CA ILE A 742 43.73 -5.80 29.30
C ILE A 742 45.22 -5.74 28.89
N GLU A 743 45.99 -6.80 29.16
CA GLU A 743 47.39 -6.94 28.70
C GLU A 743 47.45 -7.00 27.15
N GLN A 744 48.61 -6.74 26.54
CA GLN A 744 48.77 -6.83 25.08
C GLN A 744 48.96 -8.27 24.61
N GLY A 745 48.76 -8.53 23.32
CA GLY A 745 49.03 -9.82 22.69
C GLY A 745 47.85 -10.40 21.92
N LYS A 746 47.82 -11.73 21.77
CA LYS A 746 46.71 -12.48 21.16
C LYS A 746 46.08 -13.45 22.16
N GLY A 747 44.75 -13.54 22.14
CA GLY A 747 43.96 -14.31 23.11
C GLY A 747 42.56 -14.63 22.59
N ALA A 748 41.62 -15.01 23.47
CA ALA A 748 40.22 -15.19 23.09
C ALA A 748 39.20 -14.83 24.19
N ILE A 749 38.18 -14.06 23.81
CA ILE A 749 37.05 -13.64 24.65
C ILE A 749 35.79 -14.33 24.10
N GLY A 750 35.07 -15.08 24.93
CA GLY A 750 33.83 -15.76 24.51
C GLY A 750 34.01 -16.74 23.34
N GLY A 751 35.21 -17.31 23.16
CA GLY A 751 35.55 -18.16 22.01
C GLY A 751 35.87 -17.40 20.71
N LYS A 752 35.76 -16.07 20.70
CA LYS A 752 36.20 -15.18 19.61
C LYS A 752 37.65 -14.77 19.83
N ARG A 753 38.51 -14.91 18.83
CA ARG A 753 39.91 -14.50 18.94
C ARG A 753 40.02 -12.98 19.05
N ILE A 754 41.02 -12.51 19.80
CA ILE A 754 41.34 -11.10 19.96
C ILE A 754 42.83 -10.86 19.68
N THR A 755 43.15 -9.71 19.10
CA THR A 755 44.49 -9.12 19.10
C THR A 755 44.40 -7.77 19.79
N VAL A 756 45.25 -7.53 20.80
CA VAL A 756 45.34 -6.30 21.59
C VAL A 756 46.72 -5.68 21.41
N GLY A 757 46.77 -4.38 21.17
CA GLY A 757 48.03 -3.64 21.02
C GLY A 757 47.94 -2.20 21.54
N ARG A 758 49.08 -1.69 21.99
CA ARG A 758 49.30 -0.28 22.36
C ARG A 758 50.28 0.37 21.40
N ASN A 759 50.26 1.69 21.28
CA ASN A 759 51.30 2.40 20.55
C ASN A 759 52.68 2.23 21.23
N SER A 760 53.74 2.11 20.43
CA SER A 760 55.12 2.19 20.94
C SER A 760 55.50 3.63 21.34
N GLU A 761 56.54 3.79 22.15
CA GLU A 761 57.00 5.11 22.59
C GLU A 761 57.35 6.02 21.38
N GLY A 762 56.87 7.28 21.40
CA GLY A 762 56.95 8.21 20.26
C GLY A 762 55.98 7.94 19.08
N SER A 763 55.30 6.80 19.03
CA SER A 763 54.36 6.46 17.94
C SER A 763 52.90 6.90 18.17
N GLY A 764 52.63 7.74 19.18
CA GLY A 764 51.28 8.23 19.49
C GLY A 764 50.55 8.94 18.33
N LEU A 765 49.25 9.10 18.50
CA LEU A 765 48.26 9.51 17.50
C LEU A 765 48.00 11.02 17.53
N PHE A 766 48.09 11.63 16.35
CA PHE A 766 47.73 13.02 16.06
C PHE A 766 46.45 13.02 15.19
N SER A 767 46.07 14.13 14.56
CA SER A 767 45.00 14.15 13.52
C SER A 767 45.30 13.34 12.26
N SER A 768 46.53 12.83 12.11
CA SER A 768 46.93 11.98 10.98
C SER A 768 46.60 10.51 11.25
N PRO A 769 46.02 9.76 10.28
CA PRO A 769 45.70 8.36 10.47
C PRO A 769 46.92 7.47 10.74
N VAL A 770 46.74 6.41 11.54
CA VAL A 770 47.72 5.33 11.72
C VAL A 770 47.16 4.03 11.16
N ASP A 771 47.97 3.33 10.36
CA ASP A 771 47.66 2.02 9.81
C ASP A 771 48.23 0.91 10.73
N ILE A 772 47.39 -0.05 11.10
CA ILE A 772 47.68 -1.27 11.88
C ILE A 772 47.46 -2.47 10.96
N LEU A 773 48.48 -3.32 10.78
CA LEU A 773 48.39 -4.47 9.88
C LEU A 773 47.71 -5.67 10.55
N LEU A 774 46.47 -5.95 10.19
CA LEU A 774 45.79 -7.17 10.59
C LEU A 774 46.27 -8.35 9.74
N ASP A 775 46.21 -9.58 10.26
CA ASP A 775 46.42 -10.74 9.41
C ASP A 775 45.22 -10.96 8.46
N SER A 776 45.48 -11.47 7.27
CA SER A 776 44.47 -11.66 6.21
C SER A 776 43.44 -12.77 6.48
N SER A 777 43.50 -13.41 7.65
CA SER A 777 42.46 -14.37 8.05
C SER A 777 41.30 -13.72 8.78
N TYR A 778 41.38 -12.43 9.16
CA TYR A 778 40.26 -11.72 9.78
C TYR A 778 39.04 -11.67 8.84
N ARG A 779 37.86 -12.07 9.35
CA ARG A 779 36.61 -12.10 8.56
C ARG A 779 35.57 -11.11 9.04
N GLU A 780 35.35 -11.02 10.35
CA GLU A 780 34.36 -10.11 10.95
C GLU A 780 35.01 -9.30 12.08
N PRO A 781 35.92 -8.37 11.77
CA PRO A 781 36.66 -7.60 12.77
C PRO A 781 35.78 -6.56 13.48
N ALA A 782 35.40 -6.85 14.73
CA ALA A 782 34.87 -5.88 15.68
C ALA A 782 36.01 -5.05 16.29
N VAL A 783 35.91 -3.71 16.23
CA VAL A 783 37.02 -2.79 16.51
C VAL A 783 36.77 -1.95 17.76
N PHE A 784 37.65 -2.12 18.74
CA PHE A 784 37.70 -1.32 19.96
C PHE A 784 39.00 -0.52 19.96
N ALA A 785 38.94 0.78 20.26
CA ALA A 785 40.12 1.62 20.43
C ALA A 785 39.86 2.72 21.46
N GLY A 786 40.91 3.18 22.14
CA GLY A 786 40.84 4.24 23.13
C GLY A 786 42.12 5.07 23.18
N LEU A 787 41.99 6.34 23.55
CA LEU A 787 43.13 7.15 23.95
C LEU A 787 43.55 6.76 25.37
N LEU A 788 44.86 6.67 25.61
CA LEU A 788 45.48 6.27 26.88
C LEU A 788 46.23 7.45 27.55
N SER A 789 46.17 8.62 26.91
CA SER A 789 46.47 9.94 27.46
C SER A 789 45.38 10.91 27.00
N ALA A 790 45.40 12.14 27.53
CA ALA A 790 44.50 13.21 27.13
C ALA A 790 45.23 14.54 27.25
N GLU A 791 46.26 14.70 26.42
CA GLU A 791 47.14 15.88 26.40
C GLU A 791 46.41 17.15 25.94
N ASP A 792 45.33 17.00 25.18
CA ASP A 792 44.49 18.10 24.71
C ASP A 792 43.41 18.54 25.72
N ASN A 793 43.12 19.84 25.78
CA ASN A 793 42.04 20.38 26.62
C ASN A 793 40.65 20.04 26.08
N PHE A 794 40.48 20.04 24.75
CA PHE A 794 39.24 19.68 24.04
C PHE A 794 38.96 18.16 24.04
N ALA A 795 37.74 17.78 23.67
CA ALA A 795 37.40 16.37 23.44
C ALA A 795 37.96 15.84 22.10
N SER A 796 38.48 14.62 22.13
CA SER A 796 38.81 13.84 20.94
C SER A 796 38.15 12.48 21.03
N THR A 797 37.69 11.97 19.90
CA THR A 797 37.17 10.61 19.75
C THR A 797 38.02 9.85 18.75
N LEU A 798 38.01 8.52 18.83
CA LEU A 798 38.64 7.67 17.84
C LEU A 798 37.59 7.15 16.87
N ARG A 799 37.98 7.08 15.59
CA ARG A 799 37.19 6.52 14.49
C ARG A 799 38.05 5.57 13.67
N TYR A 800 37.43 4.64 12.96
CA TYR A 800 38.19 3.63 12.19
C TYR A 800 37.71 3.43 10.76
N SER A 801 38.57 2.85 9.92
CA SER A 801 38.22 2.31 8.61
C SER A 801 39.03 1.04 8.33
N LEU A 802 38.52 0.19 7.43
CA LEU A 802 39.19 -1.06 7.02
C LEU A 802 39.55 -1.00 5.52
N PRO A 803 40.62 -0.28 5.13
CA PRO A 803 41.05 -0.19 3.74
C PRO A 803 41.69 -1.51 3.26
N GLY A 804 40.88 -2.38 2.66
CA GLY A 804 41.29 -3.71 2.20
C GLY A 804 41.14 -4.80 3.25
N GLU A 805 41.70 -5.98 3.01
CA GLU A 805 41.47 -7.18 3.84
C GLU A 805 42.38 -7.29 5.08
N SER A 806 43.34 -6.38 5.28
CA SER A 806 44.44 -6.59 6.23
C SER A 806 44.96 -5.29 6.88
N VAL A 807 44.17 -4.22 6.86
CA VAL A 807 44.56 -2.93 7.45
C VAL A 807 43.41 -2.39 8.28
N LEU A 808 43.68 -2.14 9.57
CA LEU A 808 42.87 -1.28 10.42
C LEU A 808 43.49 0.12 10.43
N ARG A 809 42.74 1.12 9.97
CA ARG A 809 43.15 2.53 10.03
C ARG A 809 42.40 3.23 11.15
N LEU A 810 43.14 3.79 12.12
CA LEU A 810 42.58 4.62 13.20
C LEU A 810 42.85 6.11 12.97
N VAL A 811 41.89 6.96 13.35
CA VAL A 811 41.95 8.42 13.25
C VAL A 811 41.49 9.05 14.57
N LYS A 812 42.26 10.01 15.09
CA LYS A 812 41.83 10.90 16.18
C LYS A 812 41.01 12.04 15.60
N GLN A 813 39.70 12.03 15.85
CA GLN A 813 38.76 13.07 15.45
C GLN A 813 38.54 14.04 16.61
N ARG A 814 39.15 15.23 16.48
CA ARG A 814 38.96 16.37 17.37
C ARG A 814 37.56 16.98 17.18
N GLU A 815 36.97 17.48 18.27
CA GLU A 815 35.85 18.43 18.21
C GLU A 815 36.35 19.88 17.99
N THR A 816 35.65 20.67 17.19
CA THR A 816 36.14 21.96 16.67
C THR A 816 35.32 23.17 17.13
N SER A 817 34.70 23.11 18.30
CA SER A 817 33.78 24.15 18.78
C SER A 817 34.44 25.49 19.11
N ALA A 818 35.72 25.51 19.50
CA ALA A 818 36.45 26.72 19.92
C ALA A 818 37.55 27.21 18.95
N GLY A 819 37.66 26.61 17.76
CA GLY A 819 38.64 27.01 16.73
C GLY A 819 40.02 26.35 16.87
N ASP A 820 41.05 26.99 16.33
CA ASP A 820 42.37 26.38 16.07
C ASP A 820 43.30 26.31 17.31
N SER A 821 42.90 25.55 18.34
CA SER A 821 43.82 25.07 19.40
C SER A 821 44.85 24.07 18.83
N GLU A 822 46.08 24.10 19.35
CA GLU A 822 47.11 23.10 19.01
C GLU A 822 46.65 21.69 19.40
N ILE A 823 46.89 20.71 18.51
CA ILE A 823 46.57 19.31 18.76
C ILE A 823 47.82 18.61 19.29
N HIS A 824 47.70 17.84 20.36
CA HIS A 824 48.80 17.10 20.94
C HIS A 824 48.75 15.62 20.51
N VAL A 825 49.90 14.96 20.64
CA VAL A 825 50.07 13.54 20.32
C VAL A 825 49.65 12.71 21.52
N ASP A 826 48.56 11.95 21.41
CA ASP A 826 48.11 11.06 22.48
C ASP A 826 48.62 9.63 22.32
N GLN A 827 48.87 8.97 23.46
CA GLN A 827 48.98 7.53 23.52
C GLN A 827 47.63 6.90 23.18
N PHE A 828 47.61 5.75 22.54
CA PHE A 828 46.39 5.02 22.19
C PHE A 828 46.61 3.51 22.24
N GLY A 829 45.51 2.77 22.38
CA GLY A 829 45.49 1.32 22.26
C GLY A 829 44.23 0.84 21.56
N TRP A 830 44.29 -0.41 21.10
CA TRP A 830 43.28 -1.02 20.26
C TRP A 830 43.15 -2.52 20.54
N MET A 831 41.97 -3.05 20.25
CA MET A 831 41.65 -4.47 20.27
C MET A 831 40.76 -4.78 19.06
N VAL A 832 41.14 -5.80 18.27
CA VAL A 832 40.28 -6.34 17.22
C VAL A 832 39.83 -7.75 17.61
N MET A 833 38.53 -7.89 17.81
CA MET A 833 37.84 -9.16 18.04
C MET A 833 37.30 -9.70 16.72
N ASP A 834 37.62 -10.93 16.34
CA ASP A 834 37.01 -11.55 15.17
C ASP A 834 35.68 -12.21 15.57
N LEU A 835 34.55 -11.66 15.15
CA LEU A 835 33.22 -12.18 15.46
C LEU A 835 32.90 -13.48 14.71
N SER A 836 33.66 -13.83 13.68
CA SER A 836 33.49 -15.09 12.98
C SER A 836 33.92 -16.30 13.84
N ALA A 837 33.31 -17.45 13.63
CA ALA A 837 33.60 -18.65 14.42
C ALA A 837 34.81 -19.44 13.89
N GLY A 838 35.55 -20.09 14.78
CA GLY A 838 36.54 -21.11 14.41
C GLY A 838 37.83 -20.60 13.75
N GLN A 839 38.14 -19.31 13.84
CA GLN A 839 39.35 -18.75 13.25
C GLN A 839 40.64 -19.28 13.92
N PRO A 840 41.73 -19.48 13.16
CA PRO A 840 42.96 -20.03 13.70
C PRO A 840 43.74 -18.99 14.54
N ASP A 841 44.35 -19.48 15.62
CA ASP A 841 45.29 -18.72 16.48
C ASP A 841 46.68 -18.65 15.79
N THR A 842 46.78 -17.96 14.64
CA THR A 842 48.01 -17.88 13.84
C THR A 842 48.90 -16.65 14.13
N VAL A 843 50.19 -16.93 14.35
CA VAL A 843 51.34 -16.01 14.47
C VAL A 843 51.40 -15.14 15.73
N THR A 844 52.55 -15.19 16.40
CA THR A 844 52.86 -14.68 17.75
C THR A 844 53.16 -13.18 17.86
N ILE A 845 53.06 -12.42 16.76
CA ILE A 845 53.55 -11.04 16.69
C ILE A 845 52.36 -10.07 16.79
N VAL A 846 52.47 -9.07 17.68
CA VAL A 846 51.57 -7.91 17.71
C VAL A 846 51.81 -7.09 16.45
N PRO A 847 50.79 -6.75 15.65
CA PRO A 847 50.91 -5.97 14.42
C PRO A 847 51.86 -4.77 14.49
N GLU A 848 52.75 -4.68 13.50
CA GLU A 848 53.56 -3.48 13.30
C GLU A 848 52.65 -2.28 12.98
N GLN A 849 53.03 -1.12 13.53
CA GLN A 849 52.34 0.14 13.34
C GLN A 849 53.13 1.00 12.37
N HIS A 850 52.53 1.32 11.24
CA HIS A 850 53.16 2.21 10.27
C HIS A 850 52.58 3.61 10.39
N LYS A 851 53.36 4.51 10.98
CA LYS A 851 53.16 5.95 10.76
C LYS A 851 53.49 6.24 9.30
N ARG A 852 52.48 6.63 8.52
CA ARG A 852 52.73 7.35 7.27
C ARG A 852 53.23 8.74 7.64
N SER A 853 54.49 9.03 7.36
CA SER A 853 55.02 10.38 7.50
C SER A 853 54.26 11.35 6.59
N ARG A 854 54.22 12.64 6.94
CA ARG A 854 53.93 13.67 5.93
C ARG A 854 55.04 13.67 4.90
N VAL A 855 54.70 13.87 3.63
CA VAL A 855 55.70 14.09 2.59
C VAL A 855 56.27 15.50 2.78
N ASP A 856 57.52 15.59 3.20
CA ASP A 856 58.23 16.86 3.32
C ASP A 856 58.74 17.29 1.95
N PHE A 857 58.30 18.48 1.50
CA PHE A 857 58.70 19.04 0.22
C PHE A 857 58.79 20.57 0.22
N TYR A 858 59.65 21.09 -0.64
CA TYR A 858 59.93 22.53 -0.72
C TYR A 858 60.39 22.98 -2.12
N PRO A 859 60.17 24.24 -2.52
CA PRO A 859 59.34 25.23 -1.83
C PRO A 859 57.84 24.88 -1.93
N ASN A 860 57.04 25.41 -1.01
CA ASN A 860 55.59 25.40 -1.07
C ASN A 860 55.07 26.72 -0.46
N PRO A 861 54.50 27.65 -1.25
CA PRO A 861 54.14 27.53 -2.66
C PRO A 861 55.32 27.28 -3.62
N ALA A 862 55.04 26.61 -4.74
CA ALA A 862 55.99 26.28 -5.79
C ALA A 862 55.61 26.95 -7.11
N ASN A 863 56.59 27.33 -7.93
CA ASN A 863 56.33 27.84 -9.30
C ASN A 863 56.81 26.88 -10.40
N HIS A 864 57.88 26.11 -10.18
CA HIS A 864 58.51 25.32 -11.25
C HIS A 864 58.85 23.88 -10.88
N THR A 865 59.63 23.69 -9.82
CA THR A 865 60.03 22.38 -9.29
C THR A 865 59.72 22.31 -7.81
N VAL A 866 59.29 21.14 -7.36
CA VAL A 866 59.14 20.77 -5.96
C VAL A 866 60.22 19.75 -5.62
N ASN A 867 60.94 19.95 -4.53
CA ASN A 867 62.02 19.07 -4.05
C ASN A 867 61.54 18.24 -2.86
N PHE A 868 62.03 17.01 -2.72
CA PHE A 868 61.60 16.03 -1.73
C PHE A 868 62.79 15.41 -0.99
N SER A 869 62.60 15.14 0.30
CA SER A 869 63.56 14.45 1.16
C SER A 869 63.31 12.94 1.16
N PHE A 870 63.50 12.27 0.02
CA PHE A 870 63.44 10.81 -0.09
C PHE A 870 64.84 10.17 -0.17
N ASP A 871 64.95 8.97 0.41
CA ASP A 871 66.15 8.13 0.37
C ASP A 871 66.19 7.16 -0.83
N ALA A 872 65.05 6.96 -1.50
CA ALA A 872 64.90 6.13 -2.69
C ALA A 872 63.88 6.77 -3.67
N PRO A 873 63.84 6.35 -4.95
CA PRO A 873 62.80 6.80 -5.88
C PRO A 873 61.41 6.30 -5.49
N ILE A 874 60.43 7.21 -5.45
CA ILE A 874 59.06 6.97 -4.98
C ILE A 874 58.06 7.52 -6.00
N ARG A 875 56.90 6.85 -6.15
CA ARG A 875 55.81 7.33 -7.00
C ARG A 875 55.08 8.50 -6.34
N VAL A 876 54.91 9.59 -7.08
CA VAL A 876 54.23 10.80 -6.66
C VAL A 876 53.14 11.17 -7.66
N GLU A 877 51.92 11.31 -7.16
CA GLU A 877 50.76 11.83 -7.87
C GLU A 877 50.48 13.28 -7.43
N VAL A 878 50.07 14.14 -8.36
CA VAL A 878 49.41 15.41 -8.04
C VAL A 878 48.00 15.35 -8.61
N VAL A 879 47.01 15.48 -7.74
CA VAL A 879 45.59 15.48 -8.10
C VAL A 879 44.95 16.84 -7.82
N ASP A 880 43.94 17.20 -8.60
CA ASP A 880 43.11 18.37 -8.30
C ASP A 880 42.14 18.12 -7.14
N LEU A 881 41.43 19.18 -6.72
CA LEU A 881 40.45 19.12 -5.62
C LEU A 881 39.20 18.29 -5.96
N THR A 882 39.04 17.83 -7.21
CA THR A 882 37.99 16.89 -7.63
C THR A 882 38.46 15.44 -7.68
N GLY A 883 39.76 15.20 -7.39
CA GLY A 883 40.39 13.89 -7.34
C GLY A 883 40.99 13.42 -8.67
N HIS A 884 40.97 14.24 -9.71
CA HIS A 884 41.54 13.89 -11.01
C HIS A 884 43.06 14.06 -11.01
N THR A 885 43.78 13.04 -11.50
CA THR A 885 45.25 13.01 -11.48
C THR A 885 45.83 13.80 -12.64
N LEU A 886 46.63 14.82 -12.35
CA LEU A 886 47.23 15.75 -13.31
C LEU A 886 48.71 15.43 -13.58
N ILE A 887 49.41 14.89 -12.59
CA ILE A 887 50.78 14.39 -12.69
C ILE A 887 50.84 13.05 -11.96
N ASP A 888 51.55 12.08 -12.54
CA ASP A 888 51.89 10.79 -11.95
C ASP A 888 53.30 10.44 -12.43
N ALA A 889 54.26 10.35 -11.52
CA ALA A 889 55.67 10.15 -11.85
C ALA A 889 56.43 9.45 -10.72
N VAL A 890 57.38 8.58 -11.07
CA VAL A 890 58.37 8.07 -10.13
C VAL A 890 59.55 9.05 -10.10
N ILE A 891 59.83 9.63 -8.93
CA ILE A 891 60.84 10.67 -8.74
C ILE A 891 61.82 10.29 -7.63
N SER A 892 63.09 10.71 -7.77
CA SER A 892 64.09 10.51 -6.71
C SER A 892 64.05 11.64 -5.68
N ARG A 893 64.11 12.90 -6.12
CA ARG A 893 64.10 14.09 -5.25
C ARG A 893 63.41 15.33 -5.83
N GLU A 894 62.96 15.30 -7.08
CA GLU A 894 62.40 16.49 -7.76
C GLU A 894 61.18 16.13 -8.60
N LEU A 895 60.12 16.96 -8.51
CA LEU A 895 58.95 16.92 -9.38
C LEU A 895 58.81 18.26 -10.11
N LYS A 896 58.76 18.24 -11.45
CA LYS A 896 58.44 19.44 -12.24
C LYS A 896 56.93 19.66 -12.26
N VAL A 897 56.50 20.83 -11.81
CA VAL A 897 55.09 21.22 -11.69
C VAL A 897 54.70 22.32 -12.68
N ASN A 898 55.58 22.69 -13.62
CA ASN A 898 55.37 23.68 -14.68
C ASN A 898 54.04 23.52 -15.45
N SER A 899 53.56 22.29 -15.62
CA SER A 899 52.34 21.96 -16.36
C SER A 899 51.05 22.24 -15.59
N LEU A 900 51.13 22.48 -14.28
CA LEU A 900 49.97 22.80 -13.45
C LEU A 900 49.63 24.29 -13.56
N PRO A 901 48.37 24.67 -13.81
CA PRO A 901 47.88 26.03 -13.62
C PRO A 901 48.10 26.54 -12.19
N ARG A 902 48.13 27.86 -11.98
CA ARG A 902 47.99 28.43 -10.64
C ARG A 902 46.78 27.83 -9.90
N GLY A 903 46.94 27.45 -8.64
CA GLY A 903 45.90 26.72 -7.91
C GLY A 903 46.41 25.95 -6.70
N VAL A 904 45.51 25.16 -6.13
CA VAL A 904 45.76 24.31 -4.96
C VAL A 904 45.48 22.86 -5.35
N TYR A 905 46.43 21.99 -5.05
CA TYR A 905 46.44 20.58 -5.44
C TYR A 905 46.73 19.69 -4.24
N ILE A 906 46.38 18.40 -4.36
CA ILE A 906 46.75 17.38 -3.38
C ILE A 906 47.89 16.56 -3.99
N LEU A 907 49.06 16.63 -3.36
CA LEU A 907 50.20 15.80 -3.68
C LEU A 907 50.16 14.53 -2.83
N LYS A 908 50.21 13.36 -3.46
CA LYS A 908 50.32 12.06 -2.80
C LYS A 908 51.68 11.47 -3.13
N ALA A 909 52.43 11.01 -2.13
CA ALA A 909 53.62 10.17 -2.35
C ALA A 909 53.36 8.77 -1.78
N GLU A 910 53.78 7.74 -2.50
CA GLU A 910 53.64 6.35 -2.09
C GLU A 910 54.36 6.10 -0.75
N GLY A 911 53.64 5.53 0.22
CA GLY A 911 54.11 5.37 1.62
C GLY A 911 53.86 6.57 2.55
N PHE A 912 53.53 7.75 2.03
CA PHE A 912 53.31 8.98 2.81
C PHE A 912 51.84 9.38 2.90
N LEU A 913 51.55 10.38 3.75
CA LEU A 913 50.26 11.07 3.77
C LEU A 913 50.16 12.08 2.62
N PRO A 914 48.97 12.29 2.03
CA PRO A 914 48.75 13.38 1.09
C PRO A 914 48.99 14.75 1.73
N ALA A 915 49.52 15.69 0.95
CA ALA A 915 49.86 17.03 1.41
C ALA A 915 49.47 18.09 0.37
N LEU A 916 49.26 19.33 0.83
CA LEU A 916 48.73 20.42 0.00
C LEU A 916 49.85 21.07 -0.80
N LEU A 917 49.79 21.01 -2.14
CA LEU A 917 50.70 21.74 -3.03
C LEU A 917 50.01 23.02 -3.52
N VAL A 918 50.64 24.17 -3.28
CA VAL A 918 50.17 25.48 -3.78
C VAL A 918 51.03 25.92 -4.97
N LYS A 919 50.40 26.18 -6.11
CA LYS A 919 51.04 26.70 -7.34
C LYS A 919 50.69 28.18 -7.48
N THR A 920 51.68 29.06 -7.38
CA THR A 920 51.46 30.52 -7.30
C THR A 920 51.49 31.26 -8.64
N GLU A 921 52.19 30.72 -9.65
CA GLU A 921 52.28 31.26 -11.01
C GLU A 921 51.80 30.24 -12.06
#